data_AF-A0AAV1XKR0-F1
#
_entry.id   AF-A0AAV1XKR0-F1
#
_cell.length_a   1.000
_cell.length_b   1.000
_cell.length_c   1.000
_cell.angle_alpha   90.00
_cell.angle_beta   90.00
_cell.angle_gamma   90.00
#
_symmetry.space_group_name_H-M   'P 1'
#
loop_
_entity.id
_entity.type
_entity.pdbx_description
1 polymer ?
#
loop_
_entity_poly.entity_id
_entity_poly.type
_entity_poly.pdbx_seq_one_letter_code
_entity_poly.pdbx_strand_id
1 'polypeptide(L)'
;MGNPGLRNFDTGHRIFGLFEPISLAGPTKNDAIKTRELEKYLQDAGLYESKQDAACREEVLGRLDQIVKMWVKSVTRAKGYEQLVESANAMIFTSGSYRLGVHGPGSDIDTLCVGPRYASRDEDFFGELHKILAEMPEVTELHPVPDAYVPVMKFKFNGIPVDLLYARLFLWVIPEDLDLSKESILQNVDEQTVRSLNGCRVTDQVLHLVPNIQNFRTTLRCMRFWAKRRGVYSNVAGFLGGINLALLVARICQLFPNALPNILVSRFFRVYTQWKWPNPIMLCAIEEGSLRLPFWDPRRNPKDRCHLMPIITPAYPCMNSSYNVTSSTLHIMSDEFQRGNEICMAMEVCKADWDTLFEPYPFFEAYNNYLQIDIKAKNVEDLRQWKGWVGSRLRHLILRVEKHTKGLLLCHPHPGEISDKSRPLYHCYFMGLHRNQGVPVIEGEQFDIRRTVEEFKHYVNTYNVLKPGMDIRVTHVKRRNVPGFVFPGGVRPSRPSKVTWGSKRSSGLRGSASDHDQAEKSGVGEAIVFGADSRRKRKQPEDSVDNNPRNSKSSHSSREVHKDRNHISASSMKSDDSEVNCMDGRKSKKPCLESSGNIPCGDKKTYGSVKSNQEANHISVAADISISKTAESLAARKIMSCPNDVQVPGEFQDNIEYIKQVKDYGGDMKSSSLYSSNSKSAVAEDAGLEELEPAELTAPFLSGTPAPVPKRKPIIRMNFTTLGKATEKCS
;
A
#
# COMPACT_ATOMS: atom_id res chain seq x y z
N MET A 1 16.68 -25.25 20.46
CA MET A 1 15.40 -25.16 21.20
C MET A 1 14.28 -24.91 20.21
N GLY A 2 13.01 -25.11 20.57
CA GLY A 2 11.89 -24.95 19.63
C GLY A 2 11.69 -23.49 19.19
N ASN A 3 11.21 -23.28 17.95
CA ASN A 3 10.83 -21.95 17.47
C ASN A 3 9.45 -21.58 18.07
N PRO A 4 9.32 -20.52 18.88
CA PRO A 4 8.14 -20.27 19.73
C PRO A 4 6.86 -19.93 18.96
N GLY A 5 6.94 -19.64 17.66
CA GLY A 5 5.78 -19.57 16.76
C GLY A 5 5.07 -20.90 16.50
N LEU A 6 5.65 -22.03 16.94
CA LEU A 6 5.17 -23.39 16.71
C LEU A 6 4.76 -24.05 18.02
N ARG A 7 3.47 -24.29 18.21
CA ARG A 7 2.95 -25.17 19.27
C ARG A 7 2.61 -26.53 18.68
N ASN A 8 3.35 -27.55 19.10
CA ASN A 8 2.93 -28.93 18.94
C ASN A 8 1.98 -29.27 20.11
N PHE A 9 0.73 -29.59 19.80
CA PHE A 9 -0.11 -30.42 20.66
C PHE A 9 -0.10 -31.86 20.07
N ASP A 10 -0.46 -32.86 20.87
CA ASP A 10 -0.22 -34.30 20.60
C ASP A 10 -1.04 -34.94 19.45
N THR A 11 -1.53 -34.14 18.50
CA THR A 11 -2.25 -34.57 17.29
C THR A 11 -1.40 -34.53 16.02
N GLY A 12 -0.11 -34.18 16.11
CA GLY A 12 0.81 -34.14 14.97
C GLY A 12 0.59 -32.97 13.99
N HIS A 13 -0.36 -32.09 14.27
CA HIS A 13 -0.65 -30.92 13.44
C HIS A 13 0.15 -29.68 13.88
N ARG A 14 0.92 -29.12 12.96
CA ARG A 14 1.74 -27.92 13.16
C ARG A 14 0.86 -26.66 13.19
N ILE A 15 0.55 -26.15 14.38
CA ILE A 15 -0.20 -24.90 14.54
C ILE A 15 0.70 -23.71 14.18
N PHE A 16 0.19 -22.80 13.36
CA PHE A 16 0.85 -21.56 12.98
C PHE A 16 0.21 -20.36 13.70
N GLY A 17 0.91 -19.83 14.72
CA GLY A 17 0.50 -18.63 15.46
C GLY A 17 -0.36 -18.88 16.69
N LEU A 18 -1.02 -17.81 17.17
CA LEU A 18 -1.58 -17.73 18.53
C LEU A 18 -2.91 -18.48 18.78
N PHE A 19 -3.66 -18.81 17.73
CA PHE A 19 -5.03 -19.33 17.83
C PHE A 19 -5.22 -20.46 16.83
N GLU A 20 -6.17 -21.35 17.12
CA GLU A 20 -6.60 -22.38 16.17
C GLU A 20 -7.14 -21.74 14.86
N PRO A 21 -6.95 -22.39 13.70
CA PRO A 21 -7.53 -21.92 12.44
C PRO A 21 -9.07 -21.85 12.46
N ILE A 22 -9.64 -20.86 11.76
CA ILE A 22 -11.11 -20.73 11.58
C ILE A 22 -11.64 -21.86 10.69
N SER A 23 -10.85 -22.32 9.73
CA SER A 23 -11.19 -23.47 8.89
C SER A 23 -9.94 -24.19 8.38
N LEU A 24 -9.95 -25.52 8.50
CA LEU A 24 -8.97 -26.43 7.91
C LEU A 24 -9.41 -26.95 6.53
N ALA A 25 -10.53 -26.47 5.98
CA ALA A 25 -11.07 -26.96 4.71
C ALA A 25 -10.08 -26.77 3.56
N GLY A 26 -9.87 -27.85 2.78
CA GLY A 26 -9.11 -27.81 1.53
C GLY A 26 -9.88 -27.10 0.41
N PRO A 27 -9.18 -26.68 -0.67
CA PRO A 27 -9.80 -25.94 -1.76
C PRO A 27 -10.65 -26.85 -2.66
N THR A 28 -11.74 -26.31 -3.19
CA THR A 28 -12.55 -27.01 -4.20
C THR A 28 -11.90 -26.92 -5.59
N LYS A 29 -12.39 -27.73 -6.55
CA LYS A 29 -12.02 -27.59 -7.97
C LYS A 29 -12.35 -26.19 -8.52
N ASN A 30 -13.36 -25.52 -8.00
CA ASN A 30 -13.75 -24.16 -8.38
C ASN A 30 -12.73 -23.12 -7.86
N ASP A 31 -12.21 -23.29 -6.64
CA ASP A 31 -11.18 -22.42 -6.07
C ASP A 31 -9.86 -22.52 -6.84
N ALA A 32 -9.52 -23.72 -7.30
CA ALA A 32 -8.39 -23.95 -8.20
C ALA A 32 -8.61 -23.36 -9.61
N ILE A 33 -9.84 -23.04 -10.03
CA ILE A 33 -10.12 -22.27 -11.26
C ILE A 33 -9.98 -20.77 -10.96
N LYS A 34 -10.74 -20.26 -9.97
CA LYS A 34 -10.71 -18.83 -9.57
C LYS A 34 -9.34 -18.32 -9.11
N THR A 35 -8.48 -19.21 -8.61
CA THR A 35 -7.07 -18.89 -8.30
C THR A 35 -6.24 -18.70 -9.56
N ARG A 36 -6.40 -19.54 -10.59
CA ARG A 36 -5.69 -19.35 -11.88
C ARG A 36 -6.17 -18.12 -12.63
N GLU A 37 -7.46 -17.79 -12.51
CA GLU A 37 -8.01 -16.52 -13.02
C GLU A 37 -7.36 -15.30 -12.33
N LEU A 38 -7.25 -15.33 -11.00
CA LEU A 38 -6.54 -14.30 -10.23
C LEU A 38 -5.05 -14.22 -10.59
N GLU A 39 -4.35 -15.36 -10.64
CA GLU A 39 -2.92 -15.39 -10.98
C GLU A 39 -2.65 -14.86 -12.39
N LYS A 40 -3.51 -15.19 -13.36
CA LYS A 40 -3.46 -14.60 -14.69
C LYS A 40 -3.72 -13.10 -14.65
N TYR A 41 -4.76 -12.63 -13.95
CA TYR A 41 -5.06 -11.20 -13.83
C TYR A 41 -3.88 -10.41 -13.23
N LEU A 42 -3.20 -10.95 -12.22
CA LEU A 42 -2.03 -10.33 -11.60
C LEU A 42 -0.79 -10.35 -12.54
N GLN A 43 -0.68 -11.31 -13.46
CA GLN A 43 0.34 -11.34 -14.52
C GLN A 43 0.03 -10.32 -15.63
N ASP A 44 -1.21 -10.31 -16.13
CA ASP A 44 -1.71 -9.35 -17.13
C ASP A 44 -1.60 -7.89 -16.63
N ALA A 45 -1.72 -7.68 -15.31
CA ALA A 45 -1.51 -6.40 -14.63
C ALA A 45 -0.02 -6.02 -14.38
N GLY A 46 0.95 -6.82 -14.84
CA GLY A 46 2.39 -6.52 -14.76
C GLY A 46 3.00 -6.62 -13.35
N LEU A 47 2.42 -7.41 -12.44
CA LEU A 47 2.83 -7.47 -11.03
C LEU A 47 3.89 -8.55 -10.72
N TYR A 48 4.42 -9.19 -11.78
CA TYR A 48 5.50 -10.16 -11.70
C TYR A 48 6.71 -9.63 -12.47
N GLU A 49 7.88 -9.82 -11.91
CA GLU A 49 9.16 -9.40 -12.50
C GLU A 49 9.58 -10.34 -13.63
N SER A 50 10.33 -9.84 -14.64
CA SER A 50 10.84 -10.68 -15.71
C SER A 50 12.02 -11.53 -15.24
N LYS A 51 12.31 -12.64 -15.96
CA LYS A 51 13.49 -13.46 -15.68
C LYS A 51 14.81 -12.70 -15.84
N GLN A 52 14.84 -11.69 -16.72
CA GLN A 52 16.04 -10.89 -16.97
C GLN A 52 16.30 -9.91 -15.82
N ASP A 53 15.26 -9.25 -15.33
CA ASP A 53 15.36 -8.33 -14.18
C ASP A 53 15.78 -9.10 -12.93
N ALA A 54 15.18 -10.28 -12.69
CA ALA A 54 15.52 -11.14 -11.56
C ALA A 54 17.00 -11.57 -11.58
N ALA A 55 17.52 -12.00 -12.74
CA ALA A 55 18.94 -12.33 -12.90
C ALA A 55 19.86 -11.11 -12.67
N CYS A 56 19.45 -9.92 -13.14
CA CYS A 56 20.18 -8.67 -12.88
C CYS A 56 20.24 -8.33 -11.38
N ARG A 57 19.16 -8.56 -10.62
CA ARG A 57 19.16 -8.39 -9.15
C ARG A 57 20.07 -9.38 -8.44
N GLU A 58 20.10 -10.64 -8.88
CA GLU A 58 21.01 -11.66 -8.35
C GLU A 58 22.48 -11.31 -8.62
N GLU A 59 22.80 -10.78 -9.81
CA GLU A 59 24.14 -10.26 -10.14
C GLU A 59 24.51 -9.05 -9.26
N VAL A 60 23.63 -8.05 -9.15
CA VAL A 60 23.83 -6.85 -8.32
C VAL A 60 24.09 -7.22 -6.86
N LEU A 61 23.34 -8.19 -6.31
CA LEU A 61 23.57 -8.68 -4.95
C LEU A 61 24.91 -9.43 -4.84
N GLY A 62 25.26 -10.29 -5.80
CA GLY A 62 26.54 -11.00 -5.83
C GLY A 62 27.74 -10.05 -5.90
N ARG A 63 27.64 -8.96 -6.68
CA ARG A 63 28.66 -7.90 -6.72
C ARG A 63 28.71 -7.09 -5.43
N LEU A 64 27.56 -6.76 -4.84
CA LEU A 64 27.50 -5.98 -3.59
C LEU A 64 28.08 -6.75 -2.38
N ASP A 65 27.88 -8.06 -2.31
CA ASP A 65 28.52 -8.94 -1.31
C ASP A 65 30.05 -8.90 -1.41
N GLN A 66 30.59 -8.96 -2.63
CA GLN A 66 32.04 -8.83 -2.88
C GLN A 66 32.56 -7.44 -2.47
N ILE A 67 31.82 -6.36 -2.78
CA ILE A 67 32.20 -4.98 -2.42
C ILE A 67 32.28 -4.82 -0.89
N VAL A 68 31.29 -5.27 -0.13
CA VAL A 68 31.34 -5.13 1.35
C VAL A 68 32.46 -5.99 1.97
N LYS A 69 32.79 -7.14 1.37
CA LYS A 69 33.91 -8.00 1.80
C LYS A 69 35.29 -7.40 1.46
N MET A 70 35.42 -6.66 0.37
CA MET A 70 36.63 -5.89 0.07
C MET A 70 36.76 -4.66 0.99
N TRP A 71 35.66 -3.91 1.18
CA TRP A 71 35.59 -2.75 2.07
C TRP A 71 35.99 -3.11 3.50
N VAL A 72 35.38 -4.13 4.10
CA VAL A 72 35.70 -4.51 5.50
C VAL A 72 37.17 -4.90 5.65
N LYS A 73 37.77 -5.57 4.66
CA LYS A 73 39.22 -5.90 4.66
C LYS A 73 40.12 -4.67 4.49
N SER A 74 39.65 -3.62 3.80
CA SER A 74 40.33 -2.31 3.79
C SER A 74 40.28 -1.67 5.18
N VAL A 75 39.10 -1.60 5.80
CA VAL A 75 38.89 -1.08 7.15
C VAL A 75 39.73 -1.83 8.19
N THR A 76 39.80 -3.18 8.13
CA THR A 76 40.60 -3.99 9.05
C THR A 76 42.09 -3.62 9.00
N ARG A 77 42.66 -3.36 7.80
CA ARG A 77 44.04 -2.83 7.66
C ARG A 77 44.15 -1.41 8.20
N ALA A 78 43.22 -0.53 7.82
CA ALA A 78 43.24 0.89 8.21
C ALA A 78 43.15 1.12 9.73
N LYS A 79 42.40 0.27 10.47
CA LYS A 79 42.36 0.27 11.94
C LYS A 79 43.51 -0.52 12.59
N GLY A 80 44.46 -1.06 11.81
CA GLY A 80 45.69 -1.70 12.30
C GLY A 80 45.59 -3.18 12.68
N TYR A 81 44.52 -3.89 12.30
CA TYR A 81 44.25 -5.27 12.72
C TYR A 81 44.77 -6.31 11.71
N GLU A 82 46.05 -6.24 11.30
CA GLU A 82 46.58 -7.05 10.19
C GLU A 82 46.34 -8.57 10.35
N GLN A 83 46.44 -9.09 11.58
CA GLN A 83 46.17 -10.50 11.92
C GLN A 83 44.73 -10.97 11.64
N LEU A 84 43.78 -10.04 11.48
CA LEU A 84 42.38 -10.34 11.18
C LEU A 84 42.04 -10.15 9.69
N VAL A 85 42.95 -9.64 8.84
CA VAL A 85 42.63 -9.22 7.46
C VAL A 85 42.17 -10.39 6.56
N GLU A 86 42.70 -11.59 6.77
CA GLU A 86 42.29 -12.77 6.00
C GLU A 86 40.89 -13.25 6.38
N SER A 87 40.57 -13.25 7.68
CA SER A 87 39.29 -13.71 8.23
C SER A 87 38.22 -12.61 8.34
N ALA A 88 38.58 -11.34 8.17
CA ALA A 88 37.66 -10.22 8.21
C ALA A 88 36.58 -10.36 7.13
N ASN A 89 35.33 -10.29 7.57
CA ASN A 89 34.15 -10.59 6.76
C ASN A 89 33.02 -9.62 7.10
N ALA A 90 32.18 -9.38 6.10
CA ALA A 90 30.93 -8.64 6.19
C ALA A 90 29.93 -9.33 5.27
N MET A 91 28.66 -9.29 5.63
CA MET A 91 27.60 -10.01 4.90
C MET A 91 26.48 -9.05 4.51
N ILE A 92 25.82 -9.31 3.37
CA ILE A 92 24.56 -8.67 3.04
C ILE A 92 23.37 -9.60 3.29
N PHE A 93 22.29 -9.05 3.81
CA PHE A 93 21.01 -9.74 4.00
C PHE A 93 19.91 -8.91 3.33
N THR A 94 19.06 -9.54 2.51
CA THR A 94 17.90 -8.85 1.94
C THR A 94 16.71 -8.86 2.89
N SER A 95 15.86 -7.85 2.81
CA SER A 95 14.64 -7.75 3.61
C SER A 95 13.45 -7.27 2.75
N GLY A 96 12.42 -6.75 3.42
CA GLY A 96 11.31 -6.05 2.77
C GLY A 96 10.67 -6.81 1.62
N SER A 97 10.39 -6.15 0.51
CA SER A 97 9.48 -6.70 -0.50
C SER A 97 10.14 -7.68 -1.47
N TYR A 98 11.46 -7.53 -1.67
CA TYR A 98 12.29 -8.47 -2.44
C TYR A 98 12.45 -9.80 -1.70
N ARG A 99 12.88 -9.80 -0.43
CA ARG A 99 13.07 -11.04 0.37
C ARG A 99 11.75 -11.80 0.59
N LEU A 100 10.64 -11.09 0.77
CA LEU A 100 9.30 -11.72 0.79
C LEU A 100 8.93 -12.39 -0.55
N GLY A 101 9.58 -12.04 -1.66
CA GLY A 101 9.27 -12.55 -3.00
C GLY A 101 7.96 -11.99 -3.56
N VAL A 102 7.65 -10.73 -3.25
CA VAL A 102 6.40 -10.02 -3.64
C VAL A 102 6.67 -8.62 -4.22
N HIS A 103 7.91 -8.35 -4.59
CA HIS A 103 8.29 -7.23 -5.44
C HIS A 103 7.75 -7.40 -6.87
N GLY A 104 7.81 -6.32 -7.63
CA GLY A 104 7.48 -6.28 -9.06
C GLY A 104 8.48 -5.41 -9.84
N PRO A 105 8.29 -5.25 -11.16
CA PRO A 105 9.20 -4.48 -12.01
C PRO A 105 9.51 -3.09 -11.43
N GLY A 106 10.78 -2.69 -11.47
CA GLY A 106 11.24 -1.38 -10.97
C GLY A 106 11.16 -1.17 -9.44
N SER A 107 10.90 -2.23 -8.66
CA SER A 107 11.01 -2.16 -7.19
C SER A 107 12.48 -2.03 -6.74
N ASP A 108 12.65 -1.54 -5.52
CA ASP A 108 13.87 -1.50 -4.73
C ASP A 108 14.34 -2.89 -4.24
N ILE A 109 15.59 -2.97 -3.80
CA ILE A 109 16.10 -4.07 -2.96
C ILE A 109 16.48 -3.53 -1.57
N ASP A 110 15.62 -3.78 -0.59
CA ASP A 110 15.91 -3.54 0.82
C ASP A 110 17.08 -4.45 1.27
N THR A 111 18.26 -3.88 1.55
CA THR A 111 19.50 -4.62 1.83
C THR A 111 20.15 -4.14 3.13
N LEU A 112 20.61 -5.07 3.97
CA LEU A 112 21.33 -4.80 5.20
C LEU A 112 22.77 -5.31 5.10
N CYS A 113 23.75 -4.41 5.15
CA CYS A 113 25.13 -4.79 5.41
C CYS A 113 25.34 -5.02 6.92
N VAL A 114 25.99 -6.13 7.25
CA VAL A 114 26.35 -6.51 8.62
C VAL A 114 27.87 -6.58 8.74
N GLY A 115 28.44 -5.77 9.63
CA GLY A 115 29.89 -5.63 9.81
C GLY A 115 30.37 -5.75 11.27
N PRO A 116 31.69 -5.94 11.47
CA PRO A 116 32.30 -6.18 12.77
C PRO A 116 32.39 -4.90 13.62
N ARG A 117 32.60 -5.07 14.93
CA ARG A 117 32.51 -4.02 15.97
C ARG A 117 33.34 -2.75 15.74
N TYR A 118 34.43 -2.86 14.98
CA TYR A 118 35.40 -1.79 14.71
C TYR A 118 35.12 -1.02 13.41
N ALA A 119 34.26 -1.51 12.53
CA ALA A 119 33.80 -0.77 11.36
C ALA A 119 32.66 0.16 11.81
N SER A 120 32.91 1.46 11.86
CA SER A 120 31.95 2.47 12.32
C SER A 120 30.88 2.77 11.27
N ARG A 121 29.77 3.37 11.71
CA ARG A 121 28.73 3.84 10.80
C ARG A 121 29.18 5.08 10.02
N ASP A 122 29.91 5.98 10.68
CA ASP A 122 30.15 7.34 10.16
C ASP A 122 31.46 7.42 9.35
N GLU A 123 32.58 6.95 9.89
CA GLU A 123 33.88 6.96 9.18
C GLU A 123 33.94 5.88 8.09
N ASP A 124 33.48 4.67 8.41
CA ASP A 124 33.75 3.49 7.60
C ASP A 124 32.61 3.18 6.63
N PHE A 125 31.34 3.19 7.06
CA PHE A 125 30.20 2.93 6.18
C PHE A 125 29.80 4.17 5.36
N PHE A 126 29.46 5.30 6.00
CA PHE A 126 29.12 6.54 5.27
C PHE A 126 30.33 7.29 4.72
N GLY A 127 31.55 6.99 5.18
CA GLY A 127 32.80 7.52 4.61
C GLY A 127 33.41 6.56 3.58
N GLU A 128 34.06 5.48 4.03
CA GLU A 128 34.87 4.64 3.14
C GLU A 128 34.06 3.82 2.13
N LEU A 129 33.00 3.12 2.55
CA LEU A 129 32.15 2.37 1.60
C LEU A 129 31.44 3.32 0.61
N HIS A 130 31.06 4.51 1.07
CA HIS A 130 30.53 5.56 0.18
C HIS A 130 31.53 5.96 -0.91
N LYS A 131 32.81 6.16 -0.61
CA LYS A 131 33.84 6.44 -1.63
C LYS A 131 33.96 5.29 -2.64
N ILE A 132 34.08 4.06 -2.15
CA ILE A 132 34.17 2.85 -2.99
C ILE A 132 32.98 2.76 -3.95
N LEU A 133 31.76 3.03 -3.46
CA LEU A 133 30.56 3.07 -4.30
C LEU A 133 30.54 4.27 -5.26
N ALA A 134 31.03 5.44 -4.86
CA ALA A 134 31.08 6.65 -5.70
C ALA A 134 32.10 6.58 -6.84
N GLU A 135 33.14 5.75 -6.70
CA GLU A 135 34.18 5.52 -7.73
C GLU A 135 33.75 4.48 -8.79
N MET A 136 32.66 3.74 -8.56
CA MET A 136 32.17 2.72 -9.48
C MET A 136 31.21 3.29 -10.55
N PRO A 137 31.51 3.17 -11.87
CA PRO A 137 30.67 3.72 -12.93
C PRO A 137 29.31 3.03 -13.07
N GLU A 138 29.13 1.83 -12.50
CA GLU A 138 27.85 1.13 -12.44
C GLU A 138 26.90 1.65 -11.34
N VAL A 139 27.41 2.48 -10.43
CA VAL A 139 26.67 3.07 -9.33
C VAL A 139 26.26 4.50 -9.72
N THR A 140 24.97 4.77 -9.66
CA THR A 140 24.35 6.05 -10.03
C THR A 140 23.35 6.49 -8.97
N GLU A 141 23.03 7.79 -8.91
CA GLU A 141 22.10 8.35 -7.92
C GLU A 141 22.46 8.00 -6.45
N LEU A 142 23.75 7.86 -6.15
CA LEU A 142 24.24 7.56 -4.79
C LEU A 142 23.93 8.71 -3.83
N HIS A 143 23.21 8.39 -2.76
CA HIS A 143 22.75 9.35 -1.76
C HIS A 143 22.76 8.76 -0.34
N PRO A 144 23.66 9.22 0.56
CA PRO A 144 23.68 8.84 1.97
C PRO A 144 22.68 9.64 2.81
N VAL A 145 21.87 8.95 3.62
CA VAL A 145 20.94 9.55 4.61
C VAL A 145 21.35 9.09 6.03
N PRO A 146 22.37 9.73 6.64
CA PRO A 146 22.84 9.34 7.98
C PRO A 146 21.84 9.71 9.10
N ASP A 147 21.13 10.84 8.96
CA ASP A 147 20.23 11.37 9.98
C ASP A 147 18.84 10.70 10.02
N ALA A 148 18.58 9.71 9.15
CA ALA A 148 17.33 8.98 9.14
C ALA A 148 17.16 8.11 10.40
N TYR A 149 15.91 7.91 10.84
CA TYR A 149 15.57 7.06 11.99
C TYR A 149 16.14 5.63 11.89
N VAL A 150 16.28 5.13 10.66
CA VAL A 150 17.18 4.03 10.29
C VAL A 150 18.13 4.56 9.21
N PRO A 151 19.45 4.73 9.49
CA PRO A 151 20.38 5.30 8.52
C PRO A 151 20.58 4.41 7.28
N VAL A 152 20.60 5.01 6.09
CA VAL A 152 20.60 4.30 4.80
C VAL A 152 21.50 4.99 3.76
N MET A 153 22.18 4.21 2.91
CA MET A 153 22.70 4.67 1.61
C MET A 153 21.79 4.19 0.50
N LYS A 154 21.26 5.10 -0.31
CA LYS A 154 20.40 4.82 -1.46
C LYS A 154 21.20 4.97 -2.74
N PHE A 155 21.07 4.05 -3.69
CA PHE A 155 21.73 4.17 -5.00
C PHE A 155 21.06 3.28 -6.06
N LYS A 156 21.42 3.45 -7.33
CA LYS A 156 21.12 2.53 -8.42
C LYS A 156 22.40 1.83 -8.88
N PHE A 157 22.45 0.52 -8.76
CA PHE A 157 23.54 -0.33 -9.25
C PHE A 157 23.05 -1.05 -10.51
N ASN A 158 23.71 -0.86 -11.66
CA ASN A 158 23.23 -1.37 -12.97
C ASN A 158 21.76 -0.95 -13.27
N GLY A 159 21.34 0.23 -12.77
CA GLY A 159 19.97 0.74 -12.87
C GLY A 159 18.97 0.17 -11.86
N ILE A 160 19.32 -0.89 -11.10
CA ILE A 160 18.50 -1.46 -10.03
C ILE A 160 18.60 -0.59 -8.77
N PRO A 161 17.50 -0.06 -8.21
CA PRO A 161 17.54 0.68 -6.96
C PRO A 161 17.84 -0.24 -5.76
N VAL A 162 18.78 0.18 -4.93
CA VAL A 162 19.23 -0.51 -3.71
C VAL A 162 19.17 0.44 -2.52
N ASP A 163 18.55 -0.01 -1.45
CA ASP A 163 18.50 0.64 -0.15
C ASP A 163 19.44 -0.12 0.80
N LEU A 164 20.62 0.43 1.09
CA LEU A 164 21.64 -0.23 1.90
C LEU A 164 21.68 0.33 3.34
N LEU A 165 21.22 -0.47 4.29
CA LEU A 165 21.30 -0.23 5.74
C LEU A 165 22.61 -0.78 6.31
N TYR A 166 23.00 -0.34 7.53
CA TYR A 166 24.18 -0.86 8.22
C TYR A 166 23.94 -1.26 9.67
N ALA A 167 24.26 -2.51 9.99
CA ALA A 167 24.29 -3.06 11.35
C ALA A 167 25.71 -3.44 11.77
N ARG A 168 26.18 -2.84 12.88
CA ARG A 168 27.50 -3.09 13.45
C ARG A 168 27.38 -4.01 14.67
N LEU A 169 27.72 -5.28 14.50
CA LEU A 169 27.60 -6.27 15.58
C LEU A 169 28.79 -6.21 16.54
N PHE A 170 28.59 -6.63 17.80
CA PHE A 170 29.65 -6.70 18.81
C PHE A 170 30.62 -7.90 18.62
N LEU A 171 30.96 -8.22 17.37
CA LEU A 171 31.82 -9.33 16.96
C LEU A 171 33.10 -8.81 16.31
N TRP A 172 34.22 -9.52 16.50
CA TRP A 172 35.50 -9.19 15.83
C TRP A 172 35.56 -9.66 14.37
N VAL A 173 34.87 -10.77 14.07
CA VAL A 173 34.72 -11.36 12.74
C VAL A 173 33.25 -11.75 12.58
N ILE A 174 32.67 -11.53 11.40
CA ILE A 174 31.31 -11.96 11.07
C ILE A 174 31.37 -13.40 10.54
N PRO A 175 30.74 -14.39 11.21
CA PRO A 175 30.77 -15.77 10.75
C PRO A 175 29.85 -15.97 9.53
N GLU A 176 30.20 -16.87 8.63
CA GLU A 176 29.43 -17.11 7.39
C GLU A 176 28.04 -17.72 7.65
N ASP A 177 27.86 -18.42 8.79
CA ASP A 177 26.58 -18.99 9.24
C ASP A 177 25.78 -18.03 10.16
N LEU A 178 26.00 -16.71 10.04
CA LEU A 178 25.33 -15.71 10.88
C LEU A 178 23.80 -15.74 10.72
N ASP A 179 23.15 -16.36 11.71
CA ASP A 179 21.71 -16.40 11.86
C ASP A 179 21.20 -15.16 12.62
N LEU A 180 20.56 -14.24 11.87
CA LEU A 180 19.95 -13.02 12.40
C LEU A 180 18.70 -13.27 13.27
N SER A 181 18.15 -14.48 13.35
CA SER A 181 16.94 -14.74 14.17
C SER A 181 17.23 -14.76 15.67
N LYS A 182 18.46 -15.13 16.05
CA LYS A 182 18.93 -15.23 17.45
C LYS A 182 18.80 -13.89 18.19
N GLU A 183 18.53 -13.90 19.50
CA GLU A 183 18.51 -12.65 20.30
C GLU A 183 19.94 -12.10 20.53
N SER A 184 20.96 -12.96 20.52
CA SER A 184 22.35 -12.60 20.80
C SER A 184 22.93 -11.53 19.88
N ILE A 185 22.46 -11.42 18.63
CA ILE A 185 22.89 -10.36 17.70
C ILE A 185 22.41 -8.95 18.10
N LEU A 186 21.52 -8.84 19.09
CA LEU A 186 21.09 -7.56 19.69
C LEU A 186 21.87 -7.19 20.97
N GLN A 187 22.86 -7.99 21.38
CA GLN A 187 23.67 -7.72 22.57
C GLN A 187 24.73 -6.64 22.26
N ASN A 188 24.80 -5.61 23.13
CA ASN A 188 25.81 -4.54 23.09
C ASN A 188 25.87 -3.74 21.77
N VAL A 189 24.74 -3.62 21.05
CA VAL A 189 24.60 -2.79 19.85
C VAL A 189 23.78 -1.52 20.13
N ASP A 190 23.99 -0.49 19.30
CA ASP A 190 23.27 0.78 19.34
C ASP A 190 21.83 0.69 18.77
N GLU A 191 20.96 1.65 19.14
CA GLU A 191 19.56 1.64 18.69
C GLU A 191 19.39 1.66 17.17
N GLN A 192 20.22 2.41 16.44
CA GLN A 192 20.17 2.43 14.97
C GLN A 192 20.52 1.05 14.39
N THR A 193 21.48 0.33 14.98
CA THR A 193 21.79 -1.06 14.64
C THR A 193 20.61 -1.99 14.94
N VAL A 194 19.93 -1.88 16.10
CA VAL A 194 18.71 -2.66 16.41
C VAL A 194 17.62 -2.42 15.36
N ARG A 195 17.34 -1.15 15.04
CA ARG A 195 16.32 -0.76 14.04
C ARG A 195 16.67 -1.31 12.65
N SER A 196 17.94 -1.30 12.26
CA SER A 196 18.43 -1.84 10.99
C SER A 196 18.28 -3.36 10.90
N LEU A 197 18.61 -4.09 11.97
CA LEU A 197 18.48 -5.56 12.06
C LEU A 197 17.01 -6.01 12.02
N ASN A 198 16.10 -5.20 12.57
CA ASN A 198 14.67 -5.54 12.64
C ASN A 198 14.02 -5.74 11.27
N GLY A 199 14.49 -5.08 10.20
CA GLY A 199 13.98 -5.29 8.83
C GLY A 199 14.09 -6.75 8.39
N CYS A 200 15.31 -7.30 8.40
CA CYS A 200 15.55 -8.71 8.08
C CYS A 200 14.82 -9.66 9.05
N ARG A 201 14.95 -9.43 10.37
CA ARG A 201 14.37 -10.27 11.42
C ARG A 201 12.86 -10.42 11.28
N VAL A 202 12.15 -9.32 11.03
CA VAL A 202 10.69 -9.32 10.84
C VAL A 202 10.31 -10.02 9.53
N THR A 203 11.02 -9.76 8.44
CA THR A 203 10.74 -10.38 7.14
C THR A 203 10.89 -11.90 7.18
N ASP A 204 11.97 -12.42 7.77
CA ASP A 204 12.17 -13.86 7.87
C ASP A 204 11.20 -14.51 8.87
N GLN A 205 10.87 -13.86 9.98
CA GLN A 205 9.82 -14.36 10.89
C GLN A 205 8.46 -14.48 10.19
N VAL A 206 8.07 -13.52 9.34
CA VAL A 206 6.83 -13.61 8.56
C VAL A 206 6.83 -14.85 7.65
N LEU A 207 7.96 -15.17 7.00
CA LEU A 207 8.07 -16.36 6.14
C LEU A 207 8.03 -17.67 6.93
N HIS A 208 8.51 -17.71 8.17
CA HIS A 208 8.44 -18.88 9.05
C HIS A 208 7.05 -19.08 9.69
N LEU A 209 6.27 -18.00 9.84
CA LEU A 209 4.97 -17.99 10.52
C LEU A 209 3.76 -18.20 9.60
N VAL A 210 3.97 -18.43 8.30
CA VAL A 210 2.91 -18.77 7.33
C VAL A 210 2.93 -20.25 6.93
N PRO A 211 1.76 -20.91 6.81
CA PRO A 211 1.67 -22.33 6.47
C PRO A 211 2.01 -22.65 5.00
N ASN A 212 1.81 -21.70 4.08
CA ASN A 212 2.15 -21.84 2.67
C ASN A 212 2.68 -20.51 2.11
N ILE A 213 3.99 -20.46 1.86
CA ILE A 213 4.70 -19.26 1.39
C ILE A 213 4.21 -18.82 0.00
N GLN A 214 3.83 -19.74 -0.90
CA GLN A 214 3.39 -19.39 -2.25
C GLN A 214 1.98 -18.78 -2.25
N ASN A 215 1.04 -19.39 -1.51
CA ASN A 215 -0.31 -18.84 -1.36
C ASN A 215 -0.26 -17.47 -0.67
N PHE A 216 0.60 -17.31 0.34
CA PHE A 216 0.92 -16.02 0.97
C PHE A 216 1.45 -15.01 -0.06
N ARG A 217 2.44 -15.37 -0.88
CA ARG A 217 3.04 -14.48 -1.91
C ARG A 217 2.04 -13.99 -2.95
N THR A 218 1.22 -14.88 -3.52
CA THR A 218 0.17 -14.50 -4.49
C THR A 218 -0.89 -13.62 -3.84
N THR A 219 -1.33 -13.96 -2.62
CA THR A 219 -2.30 -13.13 -1.87
C THR A 219 -1.74 -11.75 -1.55
N LEU A 220 -0.47 -11.65 -1.12
CA LEU A 220 0.15 -10.38 -0.77
C LEU A 220 0.41 -9.50 -2.01
N ARG A 221 0.74 -10.07 -3.18
CA ARG A 221 0.74 -9.32 -4.46
C ARG A 221 -0.63 -8.71 -4.73
N CYS A 222 -1.70 -9.51 -4.64
CA CYS A 222 -3.08 -9.06 -4.81
C CYS A 222 -3.43 -7.91 -3.84
N MET A 223 -3.17 -8.07 -2.54
CA MET A 223 -3.52 -7.06 -1.54
C MET A 223 -2.66 -5.78 -1.65
N ARG A 224 -1.37 -5.87 -2.06
CA ARG A 224 -0.57 -4.67 -2.40
C ARG A 224 -1.14 -3.91 -3.59
N PHE A 225 -1.60 -4.63 -4.63
CA PHE A 225 -2.22 -4.00 -5.80
C PHE A 225 -3.56 -3.34 -5.46
N TRP A 226 -4.44 -4.05 -4.75
CA TRP A 226 -5.69 -3.48 -4.20
C TRP A 226 -5.43 -2.21 -3.39
N ALA A 227 -4.52 -2.25 -2.42
CA ALA A 227 -4.27 -1.11 -1.54
C ALA A 227 -3.75 0.12 -2.32
N LYS A 228 -2.85 -0.09 -3.30
CA LYS A 228 -2.38 0.98 -4.20
C LYS A 228 -3.52 1.55 -5.04
N ARG A 229 -4.37 0.71 -5.64
CA ARG A 229 -5.50 1.12 -6.50
C ARG A 229 -6.60 1.83 -5.71
N ARG A 230 -6.93 1.36 -4.51
CA ARG A 230 -7.94 1.94 -3.60
C ARG A 230 -7.42 3.08 -2.74
N GLY A 231 -6.15 3.45 -2.88
CA GLY A 231 -5.58 4.63 -2.22
C GLY A 231 -5.28 4.47 -0.73
N VAL A 232 -5.18 3.24 -0.23
CA VAL A 232 -4.91 2.92 1.19
C VAL A 232 -3.50 2.33 1.37
N TYR A 233 -2.55 2.74 0.53
CA TYR A 233 -1.14 2.30 0.56
C TYR A 233 -0.15 3.47 0.75
N SER A 234 0.11 3.85 2.00
CA SER A 234 1.21 4.77 2.40
C SER A 234 1.27 4.88 3.93
N ASN A 235 2.36 4.39 4.56
CA ASN A 235 2.52 4.48 6.02
C ASN A 235 2.66 5.93 6.51
N VAL A 236 3.41 6.76 5.77
CA VAL A 236 3.63 8.20 6.04
C VAL A 236 2.30 8.97 6.08
N ALA A 237 1.36 8.62 5.19
CA ALA A 237 0.03 9.22 5.13
C ALA A 237 -0.95 8.67 6.20
N GLY A 238 -0.53 7.69 7.02
CA GLY A 238 -1.37 7.04 8.02
C GLY A 238 -2.21 5.86 7.50
N PHE A 239 -1.88 5.31 6.34
CA PHE A 239 -2.46 4.10 5.77
C PHE A 239 -1.51 2.90 5.90
N LEU A 240 -1.78 1.79 5.19
CA LEU A 240 -0.96 0.58 5.26
C LEU A 240 0.30 0.71 4.40
N GLY A 241 1.48 0.43 4.97
CA GLY A 241 2.71 0.16 4.24
C GLY A 241 2.84 -1.31 3.81
N GLY A 242 3.98 -1.64 3.19
CA GLY A 242 4.28 -3.01 2.73
C GLY A 242 4.26 -4.06 3.84
N ILE A 243 4.90 -3.77 4.98
CA ILE A 243 4.95 -4.69 6.12
C ILE A 243 3.59 -4.87 6.79
N ASN A 244 2.76 -3.83 6.89
CA ASN A 244 1.43 -3.96 7.52
C ASN A 244 0.55 -4.92 6.71
N LEU A 245 0.54 -4.81 5.38
CA LEU A 245 -0.16 -5.77 4.50
C LEU A 245 0.43 -7.18 4.60
N ALA A 246 1.76 -7.33 4.72
CA ALA A 246 2.39 -8.63 4.92
C ALA A 246 1.94 -9.29 6.23
N LEU A 247 1.91 -8.56 7.34
CA LEU A 247 1.43 -9.04 8.64
C LEU A 247 -0.08 -9.37 8.60
N LEU A 248 -0.89 -8.52 7.97
CA LEU A 248 -2.34 -8.76 7.81
C LEU A 248 -2.63 -10.00 6.94
N VAL A 249 -1.93 -10.18 5.81
CA VAL A 249 -2.10 -11.35 4.94
C VAL A 249 -1.57 -12.62 5.61
N ALA A 250 -0.41 -12.56 6.27
CA ALA A 250 0.13 -13.70 7.03
C ALA A 250 -0.84 -14.18 8.10
N ARG A 251 -1.52 -13.26 8.80
CA ARG A 251 -2.53 -13.62 9.81
C ARG A 251 -3.75 -14.32 9.19
N ILE A 252 -4.16 -13.95 7.98
CA ILE A 252 -5.23 -14.67 7.26
C ILE A 252 -4.76 -16.06 6.81
N CYS A 253 -3.51 -16.20 6.36
CA CYS A 253 -2.94 -17.52 6.05
C CYS A 253 -2.89 -18.44 7.29
N GLN A 254 -2.58 -17.92 8.48
CA GLN A 254 -2.67 -18.69 9.74
C GLN A 254 -4.08 -19.18 10.05
N LEU A 255 -5.09 -18.34 9.81
CA LEU A 255 -6.50 -18.65 10.10
C LEU A 255 -7.14 -19.60 9.08
N PHE A 256 -6.57 -19.73 7.88
CA PHE A 256 -7.06 -20.54 6.77
C PHE A 256 -5.90 -21.27 6.05
N PRO A 257 -5.19 -22.20 6.73
CA PRO A 257 -3.88 -22.71 6.30
C PRO A 257 -3.91 -23.48 4.98
N ASN A 258 -5.03 -24.12 4.66
CA ASN A 258 -5.23 -24.92 3.45
C ASN A 258 -5.86 -24.14 2.29
N ALA A 259 -6.20 -22.85 2.47
CA ALA A 259 -6.90 -22.07 1.47
C ALA A 259 -5.99 -21.57 0.34
N LEU A 260 -6.54 -21.50 -0.87
CA LEU A 260 -5.90 -20.89 -2.04
C LEU A 260 -6.08 -19.36 -2.07
N PRO A 261 -5.25 -18.61 -2.84
CA PRO A 261 -5.31 -17.15 -2.93
C PRO A 261 -6.71 -16.55 -3.18
N ASN A 262 -7.57 -17.16 -4.00
CA ASN A 262 -8.92 -16.64 -4.24
C ASN A 262 -9.76 -16.58 -2.94
N ILE A 263 -9.66 -17.61 -2.10
CA ILE A 263 -10.33 -17.68 -0.80
C ILE A 263 -9.63 -16.78 0.22
N LEU A 264 -8.29 -16.75 0.24
CA LEU A 264 -7.54 -15.90 1.16
C LEU A 264 -7.86 -14.41 0.98
N VAL A 265 -8.08 -13.93 -0.26
CA VAL A 265 -8.53 -12.55 -0.54
C VAL A 265 -9.95 -12.30 0.01
N SER A 266 -10.91 -13.21 -0.25
CA SER A 266 -12.27 -13.13 0.32
C SER A 266 -12.26 -13.12 1.85
N ARG A 267 -11.46 -14.00 2.46
CA ARG A 267 -11.32 -14.11 3.92
C ARG A 267 -10.61 -12.90 4.54
N PHE A 268 -9.64 -12.29 3.86
CA PHE A 268 -9.00 -11.03 4.27
C PHE A 268 -10.04 -9.94 4.51
N PHE A 269 -10.86 -9.64 3.51
CA PHE A 269 -11.87 -8.59 3.64
C PHE A 269 -12.90 -8.94 4.71
N ARG A 270 -13.41 -10.18 4.73
CA ARG A 270 -14.43 -10.60 5.69
C ARG A 270 -13.96 -10.52 7.15
N VAL A 271 -12.70 -10.85 7.43
CA VAL A 271 -12.11 -10.75 8.77
C VAL A 271 -11.90 -9.28 9.15
N TYR A 272 -11.21 -8.48 8.32
CA TYR A 272 -10.87 -7.10 8.69
C TYR A 272 -12.05 -6.12 8.68
N THR A 273 -13.15 -6.47 7.99
CA THR A 273 -14.45 -5.80 8.12
C THR A 273 -15.09 -6.01 9.49
N GLN A 274 -14.92 -7.20 10.09
CA GLN A 274 -15.55 -7.55 11.37
C GLN A 274 -14.65 -7.28 12.59
N TRP A 275 -13.35 -7.05 12.36
CA TRP A 275 -12.32 -6.90 13.39
C TRP A 275 -12.61 -5.74 14.36
N LYS A 276 -12.39 -5.97 15.64
CA LYS A 276 -12.68 -5.02 16.72
C LYS A 276 -11.43 -4.24 17.11
N TRP A 277 -11.09 -3.24 16.30
CA TRP A 277 -10.09 -2.23 16.65
C TRP A 277 -10.44 -1.56 17.99
N PRO A 278 -9.48 -1.34 18.90
CA PRO A 278 -8.03 -1.44 18.71
C PRO A 278 -7.39 -2.80 19.09
N ASN A 279 -8.12 -3.93 19.05
CA ASN A 279 -7.52 -5.25 19.33
C ASN A 279 -6.34 -5.53 18.37
N PRO A 280 -5.16 -5.97 18.86
CA PRO A 280 -3.95 -6.05 18.05
C PRO A 280 -3.89 -7.27 17.13
N ILE A 281 -3.35 -7.06 15.93
CA ILE A 281 -2.94 -8.14 15.04
C ILE A 281 -1.55 -8.63 15.44
N MET A 282 -1.44 -9.90 15.79
CA MET A 282 -0.20 -10.57 16.20
C MET A 282 -0.07 -11.92 15.49
N LEU A 283 1.11 -12.25 14.98
CA LEU A 283 1.39 -13.55 14.32
C LEU A 283 1.91 -14.63 15.29
N CYS A 284 2.49 -14.22 16.40
CA CYS A 284 3.06 -15.06 17.46
C CYS A 284 2.80 -14.39 18.82
N ALA A 285 3.21 -15.03 19.92
CA ALA A 285 3.23 -14.36 21.21
C ALA A 285 4.22 -13.19 21.21
N ILE A 286 3.96 -12.17 22.03
CA ILE A 286 4.96 -11.18 22.39
C ILE A 286 5.81 -11.80 23.50
N GLU A 287 7.09 -12.02 23.22
CA GLU A 287 8.06 -12.54 24.18
C GLU A 287 8.80 -11.37 24.84
N GLU A 288 8.86 -11.38 26.18
CA GLU A 288 9.74 -10.48 26.92
C GLU A 288 11.16 -11.07 26.88
N GLY A 289 11.93 -10.63 25.88
CA GLY A 289 13.30 -11.11 25.64
C GLY A 289 14.26 -10.83 26.81
N SER A 290 15.43 -11.47 26.77
CA SER A 290 16.44 -11.33 27.82
C SER A 290 16.98 -9.90 27.97
N LEU A 291 16.99 -9.15 26.86
CA LEU A 291 17.37 -7.74 26.81
C LEU A 291 16.20 -6.85 27.25
N ARG A 292 16.51 -5.72 27.90
CA ARG A 292 15.51 -4.74 28.36
C ARG A 292 15.18 -3.66 27.31
N LEU A 293 15.14 -4.03 26.03
CA LEU A 293 14.79 -3.11 24.95
C LEU A 293 13.28 -2.74 25.03
N PRO A 294 12.89 -1.51 24.65
CA PRO A 294 11.48 -1.14 24.56
C PRO A 294 10.73 -2.00 23.54
N PHE A 295 9.61 -2.59 23.97
CA PHE A 295 8.68 -3.33 23.11
C PHE A 295 7.24 -2.86 23.35
N TRP A 296 6.35 -3.13 22.39
CA TRP A 296 4.95 -2.72 22.43
C TRP A 296 4.17 -3.49 23.51
N ASP A 297 3.67 -2.78 24.52
CA ASP A 297 2.74 -3.32 25.52
C ASP A 297 1.80 -2.23 26.05
N PRO A 298 0.52 -2.20 25.65
CA PRO A 298 -0.44 -1.19 26.08
C PRO A 298 -0.72 -1.24 27.59
N ARG A 299 -0.46 -2.36 28.27
CA ARG A 299 -0.61 -2.43 29.74
C ARG A 299 0.42 -1.53 30.41
N ARG A 300 1.68 -1.62 29.96
CA ARG A 300 2.85 -0.92 30.53
C ARG A 300 2.99 0.52 30.01
N ASN A 301 2.75 0.75 28.72
CA ASN A 301 3.03 2.02 28.05
C ASN A 301 1.74 2.78 27.69
N PRO A 302 1.47 3.96 28.28
CA PRO A 302 0.30 4.78 27.93
C PRO A 302 0.23 5.21 26.45
N LYS A 303 1.37 5.36 25.76
CA LYS A 303 1.38 5.67 24.31
C LYS A 303 0.78 4.54 23.50
N ASP A 304 1.11 3.29 23.85
CA ASP A 304 0.65 2.09 23.15
C ASP A 304 -0.85 1.85 23.28
N ARG A 305 -1.48 2.34 24.36
CA ARG A 305 -2.95 2.35 24.54
C ARG A 305 -3.67 3.26 23.54
N CYS A 306 -2.97 4.26 23.00
CA CYS A 306 -3.54 5.24 22.06
C CYS A 306 -3.47 4.77 20.60
N HIS A 307 -2.92 3.58 20.32
CA HIS A 307 -2.84 3.03 18.97
C HIS A 307 -4.22 2.54 18.49
N LEU A 308 -4.74 3.17 17.43
CA LEU A 308 -6.09 2.91 16.92
C LEU A 308 -6.21 1.60 16.13
N MET A 309 -5.14 1.18 15.44
CA MET A 309 -5.11 -0.03 14.59
C MET A 309 -3.77 -0.76 14.75
N PRO A 310 -3.48 -1.37 15.91
CA PRO A 310 -2.16 -1.96 16.17
C PRO A 310 -1.93 -3.25 15.39
N ILE A 311 -0.83 -3.29 14.61
CA ILE A 311 -0.38 -4.45 13.84
C ILE A 311 1.07 -4.73 14.23
N ILE A 312 1.29 -5.78 15.01
CA ILE A 312 2.52 -5.98 15.77
C ILE A 312 3.54 -6.83 15.00
N THR A 313 4.80 -6.40 14.98
CA THR A 313 5.90 -7.15 14.36
C THR A 313 6.23 -8.41 15.19
N PRO A 314 6.45 -9.58 14.57
CA PRO A 314 6.70 -10.84 15.28
C PRO A 314 8.12 -10.99 15.85
N ALA A 315 9.10 -10.24 15.35
CA ALA A 315 10.46 -10.32 15.86
C ALA A 315 10.64 -9.40 17.09
N TYR A 316 11.29 -9.93 18.12
CA TYR A 316 11.74 -9.14 19.28
C TYR A 316 12.84 -8.13 18.87
N PRO A 317 12.81 -6.87 19.37
CA PRO A 317 11.75 -6.29 20.19
C PRO A 317 10.50 -5.94 19.35
N CYS A 318 9.34 -6.42 19.78
CA CYS A 318 8.10 -6.30 19.02
C CYS A 318 7.59 -4.85 19.03
N MET A 319 7.19 -4.33 17.87
CA MET A 319 6.73 -2.94 17.71
C MET A 319 5.37 -2.90 17.00
N ASN A 320 4.56 -1.86 17.26
CA ASN A 320 3.41 -1.57 16.42
C ASN A 320 3.88 -0.99 15.07
N SER A 321 3.72 -1.76 13.99
CA SER A 321 4.10 -1.34 12.63
C SER A 321 3.18 -0.26 12.01
N SER A 322 2.00 -0.04 12.58
CA SER A 322 0.94 0.86 12.08
C SER A 322 0.62 2.00 13.06
N TYR A 323 1.65 2.49 13.77
CA TYR A 323 1.53 3.63 14.69
C TYR A 323 1.11 4.94 14.00
N ASN A 324 1.19 5.01 12.67
CA ASN A 324 0.77 6.18 11.89
C ASN A 324 -0.74 6.29 11.61
N VAL A 325 -1.54 5.27 11.93
CA VAL A 325 -2.99 5.33 11.70
C VAL A 325 -3.63 6.48 12.52
N THR A 326 -4.66 7.10 11.94
CA THR A 326 -5.46 8.22 12.47
C THR A 326 -6.93 7.81 12.50
N SER A 327 -7.81 8.60 13.13
CA SER A 327 -9.24 8.26 13.14
C SER A 327 -9.85 8.32 11.72
N SER A 328 -9.42 9.28 10.91
CA SER A 328 -9.81 9.44 9.51
C SER A 328 -9.31 8.28 8.66
N THR A 329 -8.01 7.94 8.74
CA THR A 329 -7.46 6.87 7.91
C THR A 329 -7.95 5.49 8.31
N LEU A 330 -8.22 5.25 9.61
CA LEU A 330 -8.91 4.03 10.05
C LEU A 330 -10.32 3.92 9.45
N HIS A 331 -11.12 4.99 9.51
CA HIS A 331 -12.47 5.00 8.93
C HIS A 331 -12.44 4.68 7.42
N ILE A 332 -11.54 5.33 6.67
CA ILE A 332 -11.37 5.10 5.23
C ILE A 332 -10.94 3.65 4.93
N MET A 333 -10.05 3.06 5.75
CA MET A 333 -9.66 1.66 5.61
C MET A 333 -10.82 0.71 5.96
N SER A 334 -11.63 1.00 6.97
CA SER A 334 -12.84 0.23 7.29
C SER A 334 -13.86 0.24 6.16
N ASP A 335 -14.11 1.42 5.55
CA ASP A 335 -15.00 1.55 4.39
C ASP A 335 -14.49 0.73 3.18
N GLU A 336 -13.19 0.79 2.87
CA GLU A 336 -12.61 0.02 1.77
C GLU A 336 -12.50 -1.50 2.08
N PHE A 337 -12.37 -1.92 3.35
CA PHE A 337 -12.52 -3.32 3.73
C PHE A 337 -13.97 -3.81 3.52
N GLN A 338 -14.96 -3.01 3.94
CA GLN A 338 -16.39 -3.31 3.72
C GLN A 338 -16.71 -3.39 2.21
N ARG A 339 -16.23 -2.44 1.40
CA ARG A 339 -16.34 -2.47 -0.08
C ARG A 339 -15.75 -3.75 -0.66
N GLY A 340 -14.54 -4.13 -0.24
CA GLY A 340 -13.89 -5.37 -0.70
C GLY A 340 -14.68 -6.62 -0.30
N ASN A 341 -15.23 -6.65 0.92
CA ASN A 341 -16.06 -7.75 1.43
C ASN A 341 -17.36 -7.90 0.62
N GLU A 342 -18.05 -6.80 0.32
CA GLU A 342 -19.25 -6.79 -0.54
C GLU A 342 -18.96 -7.26 -1.97
N ILE A 343 -17.85 -6.80 -2.57
CA ILE A 343 -17.42 -7.22 -3.91
C ILE A 343 -17.08 -8.71 -3.91
N CYS A 344 -16.34 -9.23 -2.93
CA CYS A 344 -16.05 -10.65 -2.84
C CYS A 344 -17.33 -11.50 -2.66
N MET A 345 -18.33 -11.03 -1.91
CA MET A 345 -19.64 -11.69 -1.85
C MET A 345 -20.38 -11.65 -3.20
N ALA A 346 -20.27 -10.57 -3.97
CA ALA A 346 -20.82 -10.49 -5.33
C ALA A 346 -20.08 -11.43 -6.31
N MET A 347 -18.77 -11.61 -6.17
CA MET A 347 -17.95 -12.55 -6.94
C MET A 347 -18.22 -14.03 -6.61
N GLU A 348 -18.68 -14.35 -5.39
CA GLU A 348 -19.18 -15.70 -5.05
C GLU A 348 -20.42 -16.06 -5.88
N VAL A 349 -21.29 -15.08 -6.19
CA VAL A 349 -22.52 -15.25 -6.98
C VAL A 349 -22.41 -14.71 -8.42
N CYS A 350 -21.19 -14.53 -8.93
CA CYS A 350 -20.89 -14.09 -10.31
C CYS A 350 -21.57 -12.77 -10.75
N LYS A 351 -21.63 -11.78 -9.85
CA LYS A 351 -22.19 -10.43 -10.08
C LYS A 351 -21.17 -9.29 -10.05
N ALA A 352 -19.90 -9.63 -9.85
CA ALA A 352 -18.75 -8.72 -9.90
C ALA A 352 -17.50 -9.51 -10.31
N ASP A 353 -16.43 -8.79 -10.64
CA ASP A 353 -15.17 -9.31 -11.17
C ASP A 353 -13.94 -8.68 -10.48
N TRP A 354 -12.74 -9.05 -10.93
CA TRP A 354 -11.49 -8.50 -10.42
C TRP A 354 -11.32 -7.02 -10.74
N ASP A 355 -11.74 -6.55 -11.92
CA ASP A 355 -11.67 -5.13 -12.30
C ASP A 355 -12.54 -4.24 -11.38
N THR A 356 -13.71 -4.73 -10.97
CA THR A 356 -14.57 -4.09 -9.96
C THR A 356 -13.83 -3.95 -8.62
N LEU A 357 -13.10 -4.98 -8.19
CA LEU A 357 -12.33 -4.94 -6.95
C LEU A 357 -11.17 -3.92 -7.04
N PHE A 358 -10.43 -3.93 -8.15
CA PHE A 358 -9.23 -3.13 -8.41
C PHE A 358 -9.48 -1.80 -9.13
N GLU A 359 -10.73 -1.35 -9.25
CA GLU A 359 -11.11 -0.01 -9.71
C GLU A 359 -10.29 1.08 -8.96
N PRO A 360 -9.74 2.12 -9.62
CA PRO A 360 -9.05 3.20 -8.92
C PRO A 360 -9.98 3.95 -7.95
N TYR A 361 -9.47 4.41 -6.80
CA TYR A 361 -10.25 5.29 -5.92
C TYR A 361 -10.50 6.64 -6.61
N PRO A 362 -11.75 7.10 -6.79
CA PRO A 362 -12.07 8.32 -7.54
C PRO A 362 -11.87 9.58 -6.67
N PHE A 363 -10.64 9.81 -6.21
CA PHE A 363 -10.32 10.76 -5.13
C PHE A 363 -10.84 12.18 -5.38
N PHE A 364 -10.64 12.72 -6.58
CA PHE A 364 -11.08 14.06 -6.98
C PHE A 364 -12.59 14.19 -7.28
N GLU A 365 -13.33 13.09 -7.15
CA GLU A 365 -14.78 13.01 -7.31
C GLU A 365 -15.50 12.47 -6.07
N ALA A 366 -14.79 11.92 -5.09
CA ALA A 366 -15.35 11.49 -3.81
C ALA A 366 -15.77 12.66 -2.91
N TYR A 367 -14.92 13.68 -2.75
CA TYR A 367 -15.10 14.74 -1.73
C TYR A 367 -15.67 16.03 -2.30
N ASN A 368 -16.51 16.74 -1.54
CA ASN A 368 -17.08 18.03 -1.99
C ASN A 368 -16.09 19.19 -1.79
N ASN A 369 -15.20 19.04 -0.81
CA ASN A 369 -14.19 20.01 -0.41
C ASN A 369 -12.83 19.29 -0.28
N TYR A 370 -11.76 20.00 -0.62
CA TYR A 370 -10.39 19.55 -0.51
C TYR A 370 -9.56 20.63 0.19
N LEU A 371 -8.52 20.22 0.90
CA LEU A 371 -7.34 21.05 1.12
C LEU A 371 -6.35 20.77 -0.01
N GLN A 372 -5.76 21.82 -0.55
CA GLN A 372 -4.61 21.76 -1.45
C GLN A 372 -3.42 22.39 -0.71
N ILE A 373 -2.37 21.61 -0.49
CA ILE A 373 -1.14 22.01 0.19
C ILE A 373 -0.06 22.17 -0.88
N ASP A 374 0.18 23.42 -1.27
CA ASP A 374 1.18 23.78 -2.26
C ASP A 374 2.53 24.00 -1.60
N ILE A 375 3.59 23.43 -2.18
CA ILE A 375 4.98 23.73 -1.83
C ILE A 375 5.78 24.12 -3.06
N LYS A 376 6.83 24.91 -2.87
CA LYS A 376 7.78 25.33 -3.91
C LYS A 376 9.18 25.52 -3.33
N ALA A 377 10.19 25.53 -4.19
CA ALA A 377 11.56 25.91 -3.86
C ALA A 377 12.23 26.65 -5.03
N LYS A 378 13.55 26.90 -4.97
CA LYS A 378 14.34 27.56 -6.02
C LYS A 378 15.11 26.63 -6.95
N ASN A 379 15.39 25.40 -6.51
CA ASN A 379 16.11 24.37 -7.25
C ASN A 379 15.50 22.99 -6.89
N VAL A 380 15.99 21.93 -7.53
CA VAL A 380 15.42 20.57 -7.38
C VAL A 380 15.75 19.97 -6.02
N GLU A 381 16.99 20.08 -5.55
CA GLU A 381 17.46 19.58 -4.25
C GLU A 381 16.62 20.13 -3.09
N ASP A 382 16.44 21.46 -3.06
CA ASP A 382 15.63 22.15 -2.06
C ASP A 382 14.16 21.71 -2.14
N LEU A 383 13.62 21.46 -3.34
CA LEU A 383 12.27 20.93 -3.47
C LEU A 383 12.19 19.49 -2.96
N ARG A 384 13.19 18.65 -3.21
CA ARG A 384 13.24 17.25 -2.78
C ARG A 384 13.39 17.13 -1.25
N GLN A 385 14.24 17.95 -0.62
CA GLN A 385 14.27 18.16 0.84
C GLN A 385 12.92 18.62 1.39
N TRP A 386 12.35 19.68 0.82
CA TRP A 386 11.11 20.29 1.33
C TRP A 386 9.89 19.38 1.14
N LYS A 387 9.85 18.61 0.05
CA LYS A 387 8.87 17.52 -0.18
C LYS A 387 8.96 16.44 0.89
N GLY A 388 10.17 15.99 1.25
CA GLY A 388 10.38 15.04 2.34
C GLY A 388 9.87 15.57 3.69
N TRP A 389 10.36 16.74 4.09
CA TRP A 389 10.03 17.39 5.37
C TRP A 389 8.53 17.68 5.54
N VAL A 390 7.88 18.24 4.50
CA VAL A 390 6.45 18.54 4.53
C VAL A 390 5.63 17.26 4.44
N GLY A 391 6.04 16.30 3.61
CA GLY A 391 5.38 15.02 3.40
C GLY A 391 5.22 14.21 4.70
N SER A 392 6.31 14.03 5.46
CA SER A 392 6.25 13.35 6.77
C SER A 392 5.35 14.07 7.78
N ARG A 393 5.26 15.40 7.68
CA ARG A 393 4.49 16.23 8.63
C ARG A 393 3.01 16.37 8.27
N LEU A 394 2.56 15.96 7.08
CA LEU A 394 1.14 16.00 6.67
C LEU A 394 0.20 15.31 7.68
N ARG A 395 0.63 14.20 8.30
CA ARG A 395 -0.13 13.51 9.36
C ARG A 395 -0.50 14.44 10.52
N HIS A 396 0.37 15.39 10.88
CA HIS A 396 0.11 16.34 11.95
C HIS A 396 -0.93 17.42 11.57
N LEU A 397 -1.23 17.63 10.28
CA LEU A 397 -2.39 18.44 9.87
C LEU A 397 -3.69 17.67 10.12
N ILE A 398 -3.73 16.38 9.77
CA ILE A 398 -4.88 15.48 10.03
C ILE A 398 -5.19 15.45 11.53
N LEU A 399 -4.20 15.09 12.36
CA LEU A 399 -4.37 15.00 13.82
C LEU A 399 -4.82 16.33 14.46
N ARG A 400 -4.32 17.48 13.96
CA ARG A 400 -4.76 18.80 14.44
C ARG A 400 -6.21 19.11 14.01
N VAL A 401 -6.65 18.71 12.80
CA VAL A 401 -8.05 18.87 12.35
C VAL A 401 -8.99 17.94 13.11
N GLU A 402 -8.62 16.68 13.32
CA GLU A 402 -9.39 15.72 14.13
C GLU A 402 -9.59 16.24 15.55
N LYS A 403 -8.51 16.66 16.21
CA LYS A 403 -8.55 17.25 17.56
C LYS A 403 -9.38 18.53 17.63
N HIS A 404 -9.23 19.43 16.66
CA HIS A 404 -9.99 20.70 16.64
C HIS A 404 -11.49 20.49 16.37
N THR A 405 -11.85 19.53 15.52
CA THR A 405 -13.24 19.24 15.15
C THR A 405 -13.89 18.11 15.96
N LYS A 406 -13.21 17.60 17.01
CA LYS A 406 -13.66 16.46 17.83
C LYS A 406 -14.03 15.21 17.01
N GLY A 407 -13.29 14.94 15.92
CA GLY A 407 -13.55 13.82 15.01
C GLY A 407 -14.76 13.98 14.08
N LEU A 408 -15.38 15.17 14.02
CA LEU A 408 -16.53 15.45 13.16
C LEU A 408 -16.14 15.71 11.69
N LEU A 409 -14.91 16.17 11.43
CA LEU A 409 -14.36 16.39 10.09
C LEU A 409 -13.20 15.42 9.84
N LEU A 410 -13.40 14.50 8.91
CA LEU A 410 -12.43 13.47 8.53
C LEU A 410 -11.63 13.89 7.28
N CYS A 411 -10.33 13.64 7.31
CA CYS A 411 -9.38 14.00 6.26
C CYS A 411 -8.82 12.76 5.56
N HIS A 412 -9.04 12.64 4.25
CA HIS A 412 -8.41 11.61 3.40
C HIS A 412 -7.18 12.24 2.70
N PRO A 413 -5.93 11.98 3.13
CA PRO A 413 -4.75 12.42 2.39
C PRO A 413 -4.60 11.64 1.08
N HIS A 414 -4.33 12.32 -0.03
CA HIS A 414 -4.01 11.62 -1.28
C HIS A 414 -2.68 10.86 -1.11
N PRO A 415 -2.63 9.54 -1.37
CA PRO A 415 -1.47 8.71 -1.07
C PRO A 415 -0.39 8.75 -2.16
N GLY A 416 -0.76 9.11 -3.39
CA GLY A 416 0.15 9.19 -4.54
C GLY A 416 0.71 10.59 -4.76
N GLU A 417 1.84 10.69 -5.43
CA GLU A 417 2.42 11.97 -5.81
C GLU A 417 1.61 12.66 -6.92
N ILE A 418 1.46 13.97 -6.80
CA ILE A 418 0.78 14.81 -7.79
C ILE A 418 1.70 15.97 -8.15
N SER A 419 2.27 15.92 -9.35
CA SER A 419 3.17 16.95 -9.89
C SER A 419 2.54 17.68 -11.08
N ASP A 420 2.58 19.01 -11.03
CA ASP A 420 2.24 19.86 -12.17
C ASP A 420 3.46 19.90 -13.11
N LYS A 421 3.42 19.11 -14.19
CA LYS A 421 4.54 19.02 -15.16
C LYS A 421 4.88 20.36 -15.83
N SER A 422 4.03 21.38 -15.76
CA SER A 422 4.34 22.72 -16.26
C SER A 422 5.21 23.54 -15.29
N ARG A 423 5.39 23.08 -14.04
CA ARG A 423 6.01 23.84 -12.94
C ARG A 423 6.98 22.93 -12.14
N PRO A 424 8.21 22.68 -12.65
CA PRO A 424 9.13 21.70 -12.06
C PRO A 424 9.63 22.02 -10.65
N LEU A 425 9.60 23.30 -10.24
CA LEU A 425 10.02 23.76 -8.90
C LEU A 425 8.85 23.84 -7.90
N TYR A 426 7.83 23.00 -8.08
CA TYR A 426 6.58 23.01 -7.33
C TYR A 426 6.00 21.61 -7.17
N HIS A 427 5.39 21.35 -6.01
CA HIS A 427 4.67 20.11 -5.72
C HIS A 427 3.39 20.43 -4.94
N CYS A 428 2.37 19.59 -5.02
CA CYS A 428 1.10 19.83 -4.35
C CYS A 428 0.47 18.53 -3.80
N TYR A 429 0.18 18.53 -2.51
CA TYR A 429 -0.60 17.47 -1.86
C TYR A 429 -2.07 17.87 -1.79
N PHE A 430 -2.96 16.88 -1.77
CA PHE A 430 -4.39 17.10 -1.57
C PHE A 430 -4.91 16.28 -0.40
N MET A 431 -5.88 16.84 0.35
CA MET A 431 -6.65 16.11 1.36
C MET A 431 -8.13 16.28 1.10
N GLY A 432 -8.85 15.18 0.89
CA GLY A 432 -10.31 15.17 0.78
C GLY A 432 -10.97 15.40 2.14
N LEU A 433 -12.00 16.25 2.19
CA LEU A 433 -12.70 16.61 3.42
C LEU A 433 -14.17 16.13 3.39
N HIS A 434 -14.56 15.41 4.43
CA HIS A 434 -15.93 14.93 4.66
C HIS A 434 -16.33 14.97 6.13
N ARG A 435 -17.63 15.14 6.39
CA ARG A 435 -18.19 14.95 7.73
C ARG A 435 -18.24 13.46 8.05
N ASN A 436 -17.92 13.10 9.29
CA ASN A 436 -18.19 11.78 9.83
C ASN A 436 -19.71 11.51 9.82
N GLN A 437 -20.12 10.30 9.44
CA GLN A 437 -21.55 9.96 9.26
C GLN A 437 -22.14 9.41 10.56
N GLY A 438 -23.33 9.88 10.94
CA GLY A 438 -24.07 9.42 12.13
C GLY A 438 -24.29 10.46 13.24
N VAL A 439 -23.66 11.63 13.15
CA VAL A 439 -23.91 12.76 14.07
C VAL A 439 -25.06 13.63 13.53
N PRO A 440 -26.05 14.05 14.35
CA PRO A 440 -27.14 14.89 13.89
C PRO A 440 -26.63 16.23 13.33
N VAL A 441 -26.98 16.51 12.07
CA VAL A 441 -26.53 17.70 11.35
C VAL A 441 -27.38 18.91 11.73
N ILE A 442 -26.78 19.87 12.43
CA ILE A 442 -27.33 21.23 12.50
C ILE A 442 -27.07 21.88 11.13
N GLU A 443 -28.15 22.12 10.37
CA GLU A 443 -28.05 22.74 9.04
C GLU A 443 -27.36 24.12 9.15
N GLY A 444 -26.24 24.30 8.45
CA GLY A 444 -25.44 25.53 8.47
C GLY A 444 -24.16 25.51 9.30
N GLU A 445 -23.88 24.45 10.07
CA GLU A 445 -22.63 24.34 10.84
C GLU A 445 -21.38 24.29 9.91
N GLN A 446 -20.47 25.25 10.10
CA GLN A 446 -19.22 25.42 9.32
C GLN A 446 -18.01 25.12 10.21
N PHE A 447 -17.09 24.26 9.75
CA PHE A 447 -15.78 24.12 10.39
C PHE A 447 -14.85 25.26 9.96
N ASP A 448 -14.26 25.95 10.94
CA ASP A 448 -13.26 27.01 10.73
C ASP A 448 -11.85 26.54 11.09
N ILE A 449 -11.30 25.68 10.24
CA ILE A 449 -9.94 25.13 10.38
C ILE A 449 -8.81 26.14 10.06
N ARG A 450 -9.10 27.44 9.90
CA ARG A 450 -8.08 28.46 9.55
C ARG A 450 -6.95 28.52 10.59
N ARG A 451 -7.30 28.48 11.87
CA ARG A 451 -6.34 28.46 12.98
C ARG A 451 -5.47 27.21 12.91
N THR A 452 -6.09 26.04 12.76
CA THR A 452 -5.44 24.73 12.64
C THR A 452 -4.42 24.68 11.49
N VAL A 453 -4.76 25.30 10.36
CA VAL A 453 -3.90 25.41 9.17
C VAL A 453 -2.72 26.35 9.40
N GLU A 454 -2.91 27.49 10.05
CA GLU A 454 -1.81 28.43 10.31
C GLU A 454 -0.87 27.91 11.41
N GLU A 455 -1.39 27.19 12.42
CA GLU A 455 -0.61 26.42 13.41
C GLU A 455 0.22 25.31 12.75
N PHE A 456 -0.35 24.57 11.79
CA PHE A 456 0.39 23.58 11.02
C PHE A 456 1.50 24.20 10.16
N LYS A 457 1.23 25.32 9.47
CA LYS A 457 2.25 26.05 8.70
C LYS A 457 3.37 26.59 9.58
N HIS A 458 3.06 27.09 10.77
CA HIS A 458 4.08 27.54 11.71
C HIS A 458 5.01 26.38 12.12
N TYR A 459 4.44 25.23 12.48
CA TYR A 459 5.17 24.01 12.80
C TYR A 459 6.02 23.47 11.62
N VAL A 460 5.52 23.53 10.39
CA VAL A 460 6.32 23.17 9.20
C VAL A 460 7.48 24.15 8.98
N ASN A 461 7.29 25.43 9.29
CA ASN A 461 8.30 26.48 9.12
C ASN A 461 9.34 26.54 10.25
N THR A 462 9.31 25.66 11.26
CA THR A 462 10.43 25.50 12.22
C THR A 462 11.54 24.58 11.68
N TYR A 463 11.64 24.42 10.36
CA TYR A 463 12.66 23.59 9.73
C TYR A 463 14.04 24.25 9.84
N ASN A 464 14.98 23.58 10.50
CA ASN A 464 16.33 24.09 10.74
C ASN A 464 17.12 24.37 9.44
N VAL A 465 16.71 23.76 8.31
CA VAL A 465 17.36 23.93 6.99
C VAL A 465 16.47 24.72 6.00
N LEU A 466 15.56 25.57 6.50
CA LEU A 466 14.66 26.38 5.67
C LEU A 466 15.41 27.43 4.85
N LYS A 467 15.56 27.21 3.53
CA LYS A 467 16.28 28.12 2.63
C LYS A 467 15.34 29.17 1.99
N PRO A 468 15.81 30.42 1.72
CA PRO A 468 14.98 31.49 1.17
C PRO A 468 14.38 31.15 -0.21
N GLY A 469 13.12 30.71 -0.22
CA GLY A 469 12.42 30.26 -1.44
C GLY A 469 11.59 28.99 -1.23
N MET A 470 11.95 28.18 -0.21
CA MET A 470 11.05 27.20 0.39
C MET A 470 9.83 27.94 0.95
N ASP A 471 8.63 27.52 0.56
CA ASP A 471 7.36 28.12 0.98
C ASP A 471 6.25 27.06 1.01
N ILE A 472 5.23 27.28 1.84
CA ILE A 472 4.07 26.38 2.01
C ILE A 472 2.76 27.18 2.09
N ARG A 473 1.84 26.86 1.16
CA ARG A 473 0.53 27.49 1.05
C ARG A 473 -0.58 26.43 1.06
N VAL A 474 -1.30 26.36 2.18
CA VAL A 474 -2.51 25.55 2.31
C VAL A 474 -3.72 26.39 1.88
N THR A 475 -4.57 25.84 1.00
CA THR A 475 -5.81 26.48 0.52
C THR A 475 -6.99 25.51 0.57
N HIS A 476 -8.22 26.04 0.67
CA HIS A 476 -9.45 25.27 0.47
C HIS A 476 -9.90 25.35 -0.98
N VAL A 477 -10.16 24.20 -1.58
CA VAL A 477 -10.65 24.05 -2.95
C VAL A 477 -11.95 23.24 -2.94
N LYS A 478 -13.02 23.76 -3.55
CA LYS A 478 -14.27 23.01 -3.78
C LYS A 478 -14.07 22.07 -4.97
N ARG A 479 -14.71 20.89 -5.00
CA ARG A 479 -14.56 19.87 -6.07
C ARG A 479 -14.53 20.44 -7.50
N ARG A 480 -15.48 21.35 -7.81
CA ARG A 480 -15.58 22.00 -9.13
C ARG A 480 -14.35 22.87 -9.51
N ASN A 481 -13.60 23.36 -8.53
CA ASN A 481 -12.42 24.20 -8.68
C ASN A 481 -11.09 23.42 -8.56
N VAL A 482 -11.12 22.10 -8.37
CA VAL A 482 -9.91 21.26 -8.37
C VAL A 482 -9.17 21.43 -9.70
N PRO A 483 -7.85 21.71 -9.71
CA PRO A 483 -7.10 22.02 -10.93
C PRO A 483 -7.21 20.94 -12.02
N GLY A 484 -7.16 21.34 -13.29
CA GLY A 484 -7.26 20.41 -14.43
C GLY A 484 -6.14 19.36 -14.46
N PHE A 485 -4.91 19.75 -14.10
CA PHE A 485 -3.72 18.89 -14.23
C PHE A 485 -3.75 17.60 -13.37
N VAL A 486 -4.64 17.50 -12.38
CA VAL A 486 -4.77 16.28 -11.56
C VAL A 486 -5.58 15.17 -12.25
N PHE A 487 -6.27 15.49 -13.34
CA PHE A 487 -7.05 14.54 -14.13
C PHE A 487 -6.23 14.08 -15.36
N PRO A 488 -6.35 12.81 -15.79
CA PRO A 488 -5.71 12.32 -17.01
C PRO A 488 -6.00 13.20 -18.23
N GLY A 489 -4.95 13.59 -18.97
CA GLY A 489 -5.06 14.50 -20.11
C GLY A 489 -5.48 15.94 -19.77
N GLY A 490 -5.55 16.32 -18.48
CA GLY A 490 -6.03 17.63 -18.03
C GLY A 490 -7.56 17.79 -18.05
N VAL A 491 -8.30 16.77 -18.50
CA VAL A 491 -9.75 16.82 -18.69
C VAL A 491 -10.44 16.14 -17.51
N ARG A 492 -11.29 16.88 -16.78
CA ARG A 492 -12.13 16.30 -15.74
C ARG A 492 -13.13 15.31 -16.38
N PRO A 493 -13.24 14.07 -15.87
CA PRO A 493 -14.17 13.08 -16.40
C PRO A 493 -15.61 13.61 -16.56
N SER A 494 -16.21 13.30 -17.71
CA SER A 494 -17.64 13.57 -17.95
C SER A 494 -18.46 12.69 -17.02
N ARG A 495 -19.10 13.32 -16.04
CA ARG A 495 -19.86 12.69 -14.96
C ARG A 495 -20.79 11.59 -15.50
N PRO A 496 -20.62 10.31 -15.10
CA PRO A 496 -21.63 9.30 -15.32
C PRO A 496 -22.95 9.75 -14.69
N SER A 497 -24.04 9.74 -15.46
CA SER A 497 -25.38 9.85 -14.89
C SER A 497 -25.55 8.77 -13.83
N LYS A 498 -26.06 9.10 -12.63
CA LYS A 498 -26.17 8.16 -11.51
C LYS A 498 -26.91 6.87 -11.92
N VAL A 499 -26.15 5.83 -12.29
CA VAL A 499 -26.64 4.45 -12.27
C VAL A 499 -26.62 4.02 -10.82
N THR A 500 -27.67 4.43 -10.10
CA THR A 500 -27.81 4.20 -8.66
C THR A 500 -27.91 2.69 -8.43
N TRP A 501 -26.92 2.08 -7.78
CA TRP A 501 -26.87 0.63 -7.51
C TRP A 501 -27.98 0.13 -6.54
N GLY A 502 -28.94 0.99 -6.19
CA GLY A 502 -30.15 0.69 -5.42
C GLY A 502 -31.45 0.55 -6.24
N SER A 503 -31.46 0.81 -7.56
CA SER A 503 -32.71 0.89 -8.35
C SER A 503 -33.10 -0.39 -9.12
N LYS A 504 -32.54 -1.55 -8.75
CA LYS A 504 -33.00 -2.90 -9.20
C LYS A 504 -33.50 -3.75 -8.01
N ARG A 505 -34.20 -3.13 -7.06
CA ARG A 505 -34.75 -3.76 -5.84
C ARG A 505 -36.24 -3.43 -5.58
N SER A 506 -37.10 -3.45 -6.61
CA SER A 506 -38.56 -3.28 -6.42
C SER A 506 -39.45 -3.83 -7.55
N SER A 507 -39.02 -4.87 -8.27
CA SER A 507 -39.85 -5.53 -9.30
C SER A 507 -39.42 -6.98 -9.52
N GLY A 508 -40.18 -7.95 -8.99
CA GLY A 508 -39.88 -9.38 -9.13
C GLY A 508 -40.18 -10.26 -7.91
N LEU A 509 -41.25 -9.97 -7.16
CA LEU A 509 -41.75 -10.84 -6.08
C LEU A 509 -43.24 -10.58 -5.78
N ARG A 510 -44.08 -10.71 -6.81
CA ARG A 510 -45.46 -11.22 -6.68
C ARG A 510 -45.54 -12.44 -7.59
N GLY A 511 -45.98 -13.56 -7.05
CA GLY A 511 -46.07 -14.82 -7.78
C GLY A 511 -47.31 -14.89 -8.67
N SER A 512 -47.31 -15.85 -9.58
CA SER A 512 -48.51 -16.35 -10.25
C SER A 512 -48.29 -17.82 -10.56
N ALA A 513 -49.28 -18.64 -10.23
CA ALA A 513 -49.40 -20.04 -10.61
C ALA A 513 -50.84 -20.24 -11.12
N SER A 514 -51.08 -21.39 -11.76
CA SER A 514 -52.36 -21.86 -12.34
C SER A 514 -53.03 -20.94 -13.38
N ASP A 515 -52.78 -21.28 -14.64
CA ASP A 515 -53.77 -21.76 -15.62
C ASP A 515 -54.83 -20.84 -16.29
N HIS A 516 -55.02 -21.12 -17.58
CA HIS A 516 -56.24 -21.13 -18.43
C HIS A 516 -57.49 -20.35 -17.96
N ASP A 517 -58.23 -19.64 -18.85
CA ASP A 517 -58.66 -20.18 -20.16
C ASP A 517 -59.15 -19.14 -21.22
N GLN A 518 -59.25 -19.63 -22.48
CA GLN A 518 -60.12 -19.27 -23.63
C GLN A 518 -60.70 -17.87 -23.97
N ALA A 519 -60.56 -17.53 -25.27
CA ALA A 519 -61.61 -17.09 -26.24
C ALA A 519 -61.94 -15.59 -26.56
N GLU A 520 -61.62 -15.23 -27.82
CA GLU A 520 -62.43 -14.54 -28.87
C GLU A 520 -62.99 -13.09 -28.78
N LYS A 521 -62.84 -12.39 -29.94
CA LYS A 521 -63.74 -11.38 -30.59
C LYS A 521 -63.94 -10.01 -29.89
N SER A 522 -64.36 -8.93 -30.59
CA SER A 522 -64.24 -8.49 -32.00
C SER A 522 -64.67 -7.00 -32.15
N GLY A 523 -64.44 -6.37 -33.31
CA GLY A 523 -64.88 -5.00 -33.65
C GLY A 523 -63.75 -3.96 -33.59
N VAL A 524 -63.34 -3.17 -34.61
CA VAL A 524 -63.92 -2.55 -35.83
C VAL A 524 -64.26 -1.07 -35.65
N GLY A 525 -63.70 -0.24 -36.55
CA GLY A 525 -64.04 1.17 -36.76
C GLY A 525 -63.11 2.18 -36.06
N GLU A 526 -62.76 3.31 -36.67
CA GLU A 526 -62.77 3.67 -38.10
C GLU A 526 -61.76 4.82 -38.34
N ALA A 527 -61.30 5.01 -39.59
CA ALA A 527 -60.34 6.06 -39.94
C ALA A 527 -61.04 7.28 -40.56
N ILE A 528 -60.74 8.49 -40.07
CA ILE A 528 -61.11 9.74 -40.74
C ILE A 528 -59.84 10.50 -41.11
N VAL A 529 -59.66 10.70 -42.42
CA VAL A 529 -58.61 11.55 -42.99
C VAL A 529 -59.25 12.85 -43.44
N PHE A 530 -58.68 13.98 -43.02
CA PHE A 530 -58.80 15.25 -43.74
C PHE A 530 -57.44 15.92 -43.84
N GLY A 531 -57.02 16.22 -45.07
CA GLY A 531 -55.83 17.01 -45.36
C GLY A 531 -56.20 18.17 -46.27
N ALA A 532 -55.58 19.33 -46.05
CA ALA A 532 -55.64 20.47 -46.95
C ALA A 532 -54.30 21.21 -46.94
N ASP A 533 -53.82 21.58 -48.12
CA ASP A 533 -52.55 22.29 -48.35
C ASP A 533 -52.76 23.81 -48.22
N SER A 534 -51.73 24.57 -47.82
CA SER A 534 -51.35 25.82 -48.51
C SER A 534 -50.13 26.55 -47.90
N ARG A 535 -48.98 26.29 -48.50
CA ARG A 535 -47.97 27.26 -49.00
C ARG A 535 -47.96 28.73 -48.53
N ARG A 536 -46.71 29.22 -48.34
CA ARG A 536 -46.19 30.62 -48.43
C ARG A 536 -46.39 31.57 -47.24
N LYS A 537 -45.25 31.95 -46.64
CA LYS A 537 -44.63 33.26 -46.95
C LYS A 537 -43.09 33.22 -46.83
N ARG A 538 -42.44 34.00 -47.69
CA ARG A 538 -40.99 34.19 -47.81
C ARG A 538 -40.77 35.69 -47.98
N LYS A 539 -39.94 36.33 -47.16
CA LYS A 539 -39.27 37.60 -47.49
C LYS A 539 -38.00 37.77 -46.66
N GLN A 540 -37.04 38.44 -47.26
CA GLN A 540 -35.68 38.72 -46.81
C GLN A 540 -35.41 40.21 -47.20
N PRO A 541 -34.15 40.64 -47.39
CA PRO A 541 -33.37 41.55 -46.55
C PRO A 541 -33.52 43.04 -46.91
N GLU A 542 -32.70 43.89 -46.28
CA GLU A 542 -31.81 44.94 -46.84
C GLU A 542 -30.85 45.31 -45.68
N ASP A 543 -29.51 45.40 -45.81
CA ASP A 543 -28.63 46.26 -46.64
C ASP A 543 -28.52 47.71 -46.11
N SER A 544 -27.38 48.42 -46.16
CA SER A 544 -26.03 48.18 -46.73
C SER A 544 -24.95 48.64 -45.69
N VAL A 545 -23.66 49.02 -45.89
CA VAL A 545 -22.83 49.57 -47.00
C VAL A 545 -21.34 49.14 -46.86
N ASP A 546 -20.65 49.17 -48.00
CA ASP A 546 -19.23 49.04 -48.36
C ASP A 546 -18.15 49.73 -47.48
N ASN A 547 -16.86 49.31 -47.48
CA ASN A 547 -16.02 49.13 -48.68
C ASN A 547 -14.92 48.06 -48.64
N ASN A 548 -14.61 47.58 -49.85
CA ASN A 548 -13.46 46.73 -50.28
C ASN A 548 -12.62 47.58 -51.30
N PRO A 549 -11.84 47.10 -52.31
CA PRO A 549 -11.41 45.76 -52.77
C PRO A 549 -9.90 45.51 -52.46
N ARG A 550 -9.06 44.61 -53.03
CA ARG A 550 -8.97 43.52 -54.07
C ARG A 550 -7.71 42.67 -53.64
N ASN A 551 -7.26 41.52 -54.15
CA ASN A 551 -7.51 40.56 -55.26
C ASN A 551 -7.11 39.16 -54.68
N SER A 552 -7.64 37.98 -55.04
CA SER A 552 -7.64 37.20 -56.32
C SER A 552 -6.24 36.77 -56.82
N LYS A 553 -5.94 35.51 -57.20
CA LYS A 553 -6.75 34.32 -57.65
C LYS A 553 -6.17 32.99 -57.07
N SER A 554 -6.91 31.92 -56.71
CA SER A 554 -7.64 30.88 -57.51
C SER A 554 -6.71 29.79 -58.15
N SER A 555 -7.06 28.51 -58.41
CA SER A 555 -8.26 27.67 -58.12
C SER A 555 -8.13 26.18 -58.57
N HIS A 556 -8.76 25.24 -57.84
CA HIS A 556 -9.46 23.98 -58.25
C HIS A 556 -8.88 22.87 -59.19
N SER A 557 -9.00 21.61 -58.70
CA SER A 557 -9.68 20.43 -59.32
C SER A 557 -8.98 19.41 -60.27
N SER A 558 -8.74 18.20 -59.72
CA SER A 558 -9.17 16.84 -60.16
C SER A 558 -8.87 16.24 -61.56
N ARG A 559 -8.16 15.09 -61.60
CA ARG A 559 -8.66 13.79 -62.14
C ARG A 559 -7.74 12.58 -61.82
N GLU A 560 -8.24 11.37 -62.14
CA GLU A 560 -7.67 10.04 -61.81
C GLU A 560 -6.84 9.42 -62.96
N VAL A 561 -6.09 8.33 -62.69
CA VAL A 561 -6.20 6.99 -63.35
C VAL A 561 -5.10 5.99 -62.87
N HIS A 562 -5.47 4.70 -62.86
CA HIS A 562 -4.73 3.40 -62.77
C HIS A 562 -3.18 3.27 -62.89
N LYS A 563 -2.51 2.14 -62.54
CA LYS A 563 -2.74 0.92 -61.69
C LYS A 563 -1.47 0.01 -61.77
N ASP A 564 -1.50 -1.12 -61.06
CA ASP A 564 -0.60 -2.31 -61.12
C ASP A 564 0.83 -2.15 -60.51
N ARG A 565 1.46 -3.08 -59.75
CA ARG A 565 1.26 -4.49 -59.27
C ARG A 565 2.19 -5.53 -59.92
N ASN A 566 3.19 -6.03 -59.16
CA ASN A 566 3.48 -7.47 -59.01
C ASN A 566 4.57 -7.81 -57.96
N HIS A 567 4.61 -9.09 -57.54
CA HIS A 567 5.62 -9.75 -56.69
C HIS A 567 6.62 -10.57 -57.52
N ILE A 568 7.76 -10.99 -56.92
CA ILE A 568 8.49 -12.29 -57.04
C ILE A 568 9.94 -12.12 -56.48
N SER A 569 10.71 -13.11 -56.01
CA SER A 569 10.53 -14.25 -55.07
C SER A 569 11.94 -14.80 -54.71
N ALA A 570 12.06 -15.68 -53.71
CA ALA A 570 13.32 -16.08 -53.06
C ALA A 570 14.25 -17.07 -53.83
N SER A 571 15.56 -16.96 -53.53
CA SER A 571 16.56 -18.07 -53.39
C SER A 571 17.76 -17.49 -52.59
N SER A 572 18.47 -18.13 -51.64
CA SER A 572 18.86 -19.53 -51.38
C SER A 572 20.05 -20.04 -52.21
N MET A 573 21.23 -20.13 -51.59
CA MET A 573 22.33 -21.06 -51.94
C MET A 573 23.14 -21.45 -50.69
N LYS A 574 23.72 -22.67 -50.71
CA LYS A 574 24.67 -23.23 -49.73
C LYS A 574 26.09 -23.23 -50.32
N SER A 575 27.10 -23.43 -49.47
CA SER A 575 28.36 -24.12 -49.81
C SER A 575 28.89 -24.75 -48.52
N ASP A 576 29.47 -25.95 -48.60
CA ASP A 576 29.72 -26.84 -47.46
C ASP A 576 31.23 -27.15 -47.26
N ASP A 577 31.59 -27.50 -46.01
CA ASP A 577 32.67 -28.39 -45.50
C ASP A 577 34.16 -28.34 -45.90
N SER A 578 35.03 -28.52 -44.88
CA SER A 578 36.30 -29.26 -44.91
C SER A 578 36.76 -29.64 -43.48
N GLU A 579 37.28 -30.85 -43.27
CA GLU A 579 37.62 -31.44 -41.95
C GLU A 579 39.15 -31.43 -41.63
N VAL A 580 39.52 -31.53 -40.33
CA VAL A 580 40.69 -32.31 -39.84
C VAL A 580 40.41 -32.88 -38.41
N ASN A 581 41.03 -34.01 -38.02
CA ASN A 581 40.71 -34.88 -36.86
C ASN A 581 41.62 -34.76 -35.61
N CYS A 582 41.09 -35.18 -34.43
CA CYS A 582 41.65 -36.12 -33.39
C CYS A 582 40.88 -35.98 -32.04
N MET A 583 40.26 -37.00 -31.38
CA MET A 583 40.68 -38.31 -30.79
C MET A 583 41.52 -38.22 -29.49
N ASP A 584 41.37 -38.98 -28.38
CA ASP A 584 40.32 -39.79 -27.64
C ASP A 584 40.85 -39.90 -26.16
N GLY A 585 40.11 -40.04 -25.06
CA GLY A 585 38.68 -40.24 -24.77
C GLY A 585 38.48 -40.89 -23.39
N ARG A 586 37.88 -42.10 -23.34
CA ARG A 586 37.48 -42.93 -22.16
C ARG A 586 36.37 -42.37 -21.21
N LYS A 587 35.61 -43.21 -20.47
CA LYS A 587 34.60 -44.24 -20.86
C LYS A 587 33.97 -44.95 -19.63
N SER A 588 32.62 -45.02 -19.55
CA SER A 588 31.74 -46.15 -19.06
C SER A 588 30.33 -45.61 -18.80
N LYS A 589 29.25 -46.02 -19.51
CA LYS A 589 28.46 -47.28 -19.52
C LYS A 589 27.61 -47.49 -18.23
N LYS A 590 26.26 -47.47 -18.23
CA LYS A 590 25.19 -48.27 -18.93
C LYS A 590 25.12 -49.75 -18.46
N PRO A 591 23.92 -50.42 -18.43
CA PRO A 591 22.77 -50.25 -19.34
C PRO A 591 21.34 -50.28 -18.74
N CYS A 592 20.34 -50.28 -19.63
CA CYS A 592 18.93 -50.61 -19.39
C CYS A 592 18.52 -51.82 -20.26
N LEU A 593 17.33 -52.39 -20.08
CA LEU A 593 16.74 -53.38 -21.01
C LEU A 593 15.20 -53.30 -21.03
N GLU A 594 14.60 -53.66 -22.16
CA GLU A 594 13.14 -53.75 -22.41
C GLU A 594 12.77 -55.17 -22.86
N SER A 595 11.50 -55.57 -22.72
CA SER A 595 10.85 -56.56 -23.62
C SER A 595 9.33 -56.51 -23.53
N SER A 596 8.64 -56.96 -24.58
CA SER A 596 7.19 -56.81 -24.85
C SER A 596 6.40 -58.13 -24.88
N GLY A 597 5.07 -58.09 -24.70
CA GLY A 597 4.16 -59.23 -24.90
C GLY A 597 2.67 -58.85 -24.97
N ASN A 598 1.83 -59.65 -25.66
CA ASN A 598 0.43 -59.34 -26.03
C ASN A 598 -0.58 -60.44 -25.62
N ILE A 599 -1.84 -60.03 -25.31
CA ILE A 599 -3.19 -60.54 -25.77
C ILE A 599 -3.36 -62.07 -26.03
N PRO A 600 -4.45 -62.80 -25.61
CA PRO A 600 -5.89 -62.41 -25.50
C PRO A 600 -6.54 -62.67 -24.09
N CYS A 601 -7.72 -62.18 -23.69
CA CYS A 601 -9.10 -62.05 -24.24
C CYS A 601 -10.05 -63.24 -23.95
N GLY A 602 -11.28 -62.97 -23.48
CA GLY A 602 -12.34 -63.97 -23.22
C GLY A 602 -13.70 -63.35 -22.80
N ASP A 603 -14.77 -63.68 -23.53
CA ASP A 603 -16.10 -63.05 -23.44
C ASP A 603 -17.07 -63.64 -22.39
N LYS A 604 -18.03 -62.81 -21.92
CA LYS A 604 -19.50 -63.06 -22.09
C LYS A 604 -20.43 -61.95 -21.54
N LYS A 605 -21.30 -61.44 -22.44
CA LYS A 605 -22.79 -61.39 -22.36
C LYS A 605 -23.53 -60.95 -21.07
N THR A 606 -24.61 -60.15 -21.08
CA THR A 606 -25.20 -59.17 -22.05
C THR A 606 -26.38 -58.41 -21.39
N TYR A 607 -26.68 -57.20 -21.88
CA TYR A 607 -27.97 -56.45 -21.83
C TYR A 607 -28.70 -56.15 -20.50
N GLY A 608 -29.02 -54.87 -20.33
CA GLY A 608 -30.07 -54.34 -19.43
C GLY A 608 -30.22 -52.83 -19.63
N SER A 609 -31.33 -52.37 -20.22
CA SER A 609 -31.53 -50.97 -20.64
C SER A 609 -32.71 -50.32 -19.93
N VAL A 610 -32.47 -49.23 -19.18
CA VAL A 610 -33.49 -48.33 -18.64
C VAL A 610 -33.06 -46.87 -18.81
N LYS A 611 -33.99 -45.99 -19.20
CA LYS A 611 -33.82 -44.53 -19.29
C LYS A 611 -34.40 -43.85 -18.04
N SER A 612 -34.19 -42.52 -17.93
CA SER A 612 -34.77 -41.60 -16.93
C SER A 612 -34.12 -41.69 -15.53
N ASN A 613 -33.99 -40.61 -14.75
CA ASN A 613 -34.36 -39.20 -15.00
C ASN A 613 -33.28 -38.23 -14.48
N GLN A 614 -33.29 -36.99 -14.98
CA GLN A 614 -32.60 -35.85 -14.36
C GLN A 614 -33.53 -35.15 -13.34
N GLU A 615 -33.01 -34.14 -12.65
CA GLU A 615 -33.68 -33.26 -11.67
C GLU A 615 -33.93 -33.81 -10.26
N ALA A 616 -32.97 -33.56 -9.35
CA ALA A 616 -33.19 -33.21 -7.92
C ALA A 616 -31.84 -33.04 -7.17
N ASN A 617 -31.05 -31.99 -7.43
CA ASN A 617 -29.78 -31.80 -6.69
C ASN A 617 -29.23 -30.35 -6.60
N HIS A 618 -30.12 -29.35 -6.58
CA HIS A 618 -29.72 -27.92 -6.53
C HIS A 618 -30.03 -27.19 -5.21
N ILE A 619 -30.60 -27.88 -4.21
CA ILE A 619 -31.10 -27.26 -2.96
C ILE A 619 -30.17 -27.48 -1.76
N SER A 620 -29.50 -28.64 -1.64
CA SER A 620 -28.61 -28.98 -0.52
C SER A 620 -27.40 -28.04 -0.40
N VAL A 621 -26.70 -27.80 -1.51
CA VAL A 621 -25.45 -27.00 -1.56
C VAL A 621 -25.64 -25.58 -0.98
N ALA A 622 -26.83 -24.98 -1.12
CA ALA A 622 -27.13 -23.66 -0.57
C ALA A 622 -27.24 -23.67 0.97
N ALA A 623 -27.77 -24.75 1.56
CA ALA A 623 -27.90 -24.91 3.01
C ALA A 623 -26.53 -25.12 3.68
N ASP A 624 -25.70 -26.01 3.12
CA ASP A 624 -24.37 -26.31 3.67
C ASP A 624 -23.44 -25.08 3.64
N ILE A 625 -23.50 -24.27 2.56
CA ILE A 625 -22.78 -22.99 2.48
C ILE A 625 -23.28 -22.00 3.55
N SER A 626 -24.58 -21.99 3.86
CA SER A 626 -25.15 -21.12 4.91
C SER A 626 -24.68 -21.51 6.31
N ILE A 627 -24.68 -22.82 6.62
CA ILE A 627 -24.24 -23.38 7.91
C ILE A 627 -22.73 -23.21 8.11
N SER A 628 -21.93 -23.40 7.05
CA SER A 628 -20.50 -23.12 7.07
C SER A 628 -20.22 -21.63 7.38
N LYS A 629 -20.97 -20.71 6.74
CA LYS A 629 -20.80 -19.26 6.94
C LYS A 629 -21.17 -18.79 8.35
N THR A 630 -22.17 -19.37 9.00
CA THR A 630 -22.50 -19.04 10.40
C THR A 630 -21.48 -19.60 11.38
N ALA A 631 -21.03 -20.85 11.20
CA ALA A 631 -20.00 -21.47 12.03
C ALA A 631 -18.65 -20.70 11.94
N GLU A 632 -18.18 -20.40 10.72
CA GLU A 632 -16.98 -19.58 10.52
C GLU A 632 -17.12 -18.18 11.12
N SER A 633 -18.31 -17.56 11.08
CA SER A 633 -18.54 -16.24 11.69
C SER A 633 -18.54 -16.29 13.22
N LEU A 634 -19.03 -17.37 13.82
CA LEU A 634 -18.98 -17.57 15.28
C LEU A 634 -17.52 -17.80 15.75
N ALA A 635 -16.77 -18.65 15.05
CA ALA A 635 -15.35 -18.89 15.31
C ALA A 635 -14.52 -17.61 15.13
N ALA A 636 -14.76 -16.86 14.05
CA ALA A 636 -14.15 -15.55 13.84
C ALA A 636 -14.44 -14.59 15.01
N ARG A 637 -15.70 -14.48 15.47
CA ARG A 637 -16.06 -13.63 16.62
C ARG A 637 -15.23 -13.98 17.87
N LYS A 638 -15.08 -15.27 18.18
CA LYS A 638 -14.30 -15.76 19.34
C LYS A 638 -12.80 -15.46 19.23
N ILE A 639 -12.25 -15.32 18.01
CA ILE A 639 -10.85 -14.93 17.78
C ILE A 639 -10.68 -13.40 17.72
N MET A 640 -11.72 -12.66 17.32
CA MET A 640 -11.73 -11.19 17.32
C MET A 640 -11.94 -10.58 18.72
N SER A 641 -12.43 -11.37 19.68
CA SER A 641 -12.42 -11.08 21.12
C SER A 641 -11.23 -11.77 21.80
N CYS A 642 -10.21 -11.02 22.25
CA CYS A 642 -9.19 -11.60 23.12
C CYS A 642 -9.79 -11.96 24.49
N PRO A 643 -9.44 -13.11 25.11
CA PRO A 643 -10.03 -13.58 26.37
C PRO A 643 -9.54 -12.84 27.63
N ASN A 644 -9.11 -11.58 27.49
CA ASN A 644 -8.63 -10.73 28.59
C ASN A 644 -9.67 -9.70 29.02
N ASP A 645 -10.95 -10.09 29.06
CA ASP A 645 -12.01 -9.35 29.76
C ASP A 645 -11.82 -9.49 31.28
N VAL A 646 -10.73 -8.91 31.81
CA VAL A 646 -10.68 -8.51 33.21
C VAL A 646 -11.60 -7.30 33.32
N GLN A 647 -12.73 -7.47 34.00
CA GLN A 647 -13.69 -6.39 34.23
C GLN A 647 -12.99 -5.23 34.95
N VAL A 648 -12.77 -4.13 34.23
CA VAL A 648 -12.53 -2.82 34.84
C VAL A 648 -13.91 -2.31 35.28
N PRO A 649 -14.18 -2.10 36.58
CA PRO A 649 -15.46 -1.57 37.03
C PRO A 649 -15.72 -0.18 36.42
N GLY A 650 -16.96 0.06 35.98
CA GLY A 650 -17.32 1.25 35.22
C GLY A 650 -17.56 2.48 36.09
N GLU A 651 -16.49 3.17 36.48
CA GLU A 651 -16.51 4.55 37.00
C GLU A 651 -15.44 5.41 36.28
N PHE A 652 -15.45 6.73 36.52
CA PHE A 652 -14.72 7.79 35.78
C PHE A 652 -15.43 8.44 34.57
N GLN A 653 -16.72 8.73 34.74
CA GLN A 653 -17.12 10.14 34.63
C GLN A 653 -16.56 10.89 35.86
N ASP A 654 -16.34 12.21 35.77
CA ASP A 654 -15.86 13.07 36.86
C ASP A 654 -14.42 12.83 37.36
N ASN A 655 -13.44 13.41 36.66
CA ASN A 655 -12.14 13.77 37.25
C ASN A 655 -11.37 14.89 36.51
N ILE A 656 -12.08 15.89 35.95
CA ILE A 656 -11.48 17.05 35.27
C ILE A 656 -11.53 18.31 36.17
N GLU A 657 -11.22 18.15 37.46
CA GLU A 657 -11.15 19.31 38.37
C GLU A 657 -9.99 19.26 39.39
N TYR A 658 -9.41 18.09 39.68
CA TYR A 658 -8.34 17.97 40.70
C TYR A 658 -6.95 18.43 40.24
N ILE A 659 -6.71 18.61 38.93
CA ILE A 659 -5.42 19.12 38.38
C ILE A 659 -5.37 20.65 38.46
N LYS A 660 -5.52 21.20 39.67
CA LYS A 660 -5.40 22.64 39.98
C LYS A 660 -4.69 22.97 41.28
N GLN A 661 -4.39 22.00 42.15
CA GLN A 661 -3.86 22.24 43.51
C GLN A 661 -2.60 21.41 43.86
N VAL A 662 -1.62 21.33 42.96
CA VAL A 662 -0.22 21.13 43.37
C VAL A 662 0.69 22.06 42.56
N LYS A 663 0.99 23.23 43.15
CA LYS A 663 2.10 24.11 42.77
C LYS A 663 2.61 24.75 44.06
N ASP A 664 3.74 24.25 44.57
CA ASP A 664 4.85 25.05 45.09
C ASP A 664 5.99 24.13 45.59
N TYR A 665 7.11 24.76 45.94
CA TYR A 665 8.45 24.21 46.25
C TYR A 665 9.31 23.82 45.03
N GLY A 666 10.32 24.65 44.80
CA GLY A 666 11.45 24.37 43.91
C GLY A 666 12.78 24.34 44.68
N GLY A 667 13.87 24.02 43.98
CA GLY A 667 15.23 24.04 44.51
C GLY A 667 16.26 24.08 43.38
N ASP A 668 17.25 24.96 43.51
CA ASP A 668 18.32 25.18 42.52
C ASP A 668 19.42 24.12 42.56
N MET A 669 20.07 23.86 41.41
CA MET A 669 21.54 23.81 41.35
C MET A 669 22.09 24.08 39.94
N LYS A 670 23.35 24.54 39.85
CA LYS A 670 24.01 25.03 38.63
C LYS A 670 25.31 24.26 38.31
N SER A 671 25.52 23.92 37.04
CA SER A 671 26.83 23.78 36.35
C SER A 671 26.61 23.22 34.94
N SER A 672 27.47 23.39 33.93
CA SER A 672 28.45 24.45 33.61
C SER A 672 28.82 24.32 32.12
N SER A 673 29.11 25.43 31.42
CA SER A 673 29.37 25.45 29.97
C SER A 673 30.78 24.98 29.55
N LEU A 674 30.92 24.50 28.31
CA LEU A 674 32.09 24.79 27.45
C LEU A 674 31.75 24.63 25.95
N TYR A 675 32.61 25.14 25.07
CA TYR A 675 32.35 25.38 23.63
C TYR A 675 33.16 24.48 22.70
N SER A 676 32.64 24.16 21.51
CA SER A 676 33.33 24.06 20.19
C SER A 676 32.43 23.33 19.17
N SER A 677 32.57 23.45 17.83
CA SER A 677 32.54 24.63 16.94
C SER A 677 32.35 24.12 15.47
N ASN A 678 31.89 24.97 14.56
CA ASN A 678 31.42 24.62 13.21
C ASN A 678 32.32 23.68 12.36
N SER A 679 31.70 22.72 11.65
CA SER A 679 32.14 22.31 10.30
C SER A 679 30.93 22.07 9.39
N LYS A 680 31.15 22.04 8.06
CA LYS A 680 30.14 22.32 7.02
C LYS A 680 29.24 21.12 6.69
N SER A 681 27.99 21.38 6.34
CA SER A 681 27.02 20.38 5.86
C SER A 681 27.17 20.03 4.37
N ALA A 682 26.83 18.78 4.04
CA ALA A 682 26.56 18.28 2.68
C ALA A 682 25.06 17.92 2.53
N VAL A 683 24.57 17.68 1.31
CA VAL A 683 23.15 17.85 0.92
C VAL A 683 22.73 16.78 -0.12
N ALA A 684 21.49 16.31 -0.25
CA ALA A 684 20.49 15.78 0.72
C ALA A 684 19.17 15.45 -0.04
N GLU A 685 18.86 14.19 -0.36
CA GLU A 685 17.81 13.83 -1.34
C GLU A 685 17.04 12.48 -1.13
N ASP A 686 15.80 12.57 -0.59
CA ASP A 686 14.59 11.70 -0.55
C ASP A 686 14.61 10.17 -0.85
N ALA A 687 13.63 9.47 -0.24
CA ALA A 687 12.91 8.26 -0.69
C ALA A 687 12.61 7.20 0.43
N GLY A 688 12.02 7.61 1.56
CA GLY A 688 11.08 6.69 2.27
C GLY A 688 11.50 5.99 3.57
N LEU A 689 12.29 6.61 4.46
CA LEU A 689 12.39 6.17 5.87
C LEU A 689 11.99 7.31 6.83
N GLU A 690 11.18 7.00 7.85
CA GLU A 690 10.47 8.00 8.65
C GLU A 690 11.26 8.47 9.88
N GLU A 691 11.71 9.73 9.82
CA GLU A 691 12.22 10.56 10.91
C GLU A 691 11.26 10.62 12.12
N LEU A 692 11.76 10.34 13.34
CA LEU A 692 11.08 10.61 14.61
C LEU A 692 12.08 11.17 15.64
N GLU A 693 11.73 12.32 16.23
CA GLU A 693 12.58 13.13 17.11
C GLU A 693 12.23 13.02 18.62
N PRO A 694 13.12 13.48 19.52
CA PRO A 694 12.92 13.45 20.98
C PRO A 694 11.86 14.45 21.50
N ALA A 695 11.64 14.44 22.82
CA ALA A 695 10.53 15.11 23.48
C ALA A 695 10.69 16.65 23.65
N GLU A 696 9.58 17.38 23.49
CA GLU A 696 9.49 18.82 23.80
C GLU A 696 9.63 19.08 25.32
N LEU A 697 10.49 20.03 25.69
CA LEU A 697 10.51 20.66 27.01
C LEU A 697 9.65 21.93 27.01
N THR A 698 9.08 22.27 28.16
CA THR A 698 8.13 23.38 28.32
C THR A 698 8.77 24.77 28.12
N ALA A 699 8.15 25.59 27.26
CA ALA A 699 8.52 26.99 27.06
C ALA A 699 7.92 27.92 28.15
N PRO A 700 8.60 29.02 28.53
CA PRO A 700 8.17 29.92 29.60
C PRO A 700 7.13 30.98 29.16
N PHE A 701 6.47 31.58 30.15
CA PHE A 701 5.56 32.73 29.97
C PHE A 701 6.32 34.06 29.83
N LEU A 702 5.88 34.92 28.90
CA LEU A 702 6.18 36.36 28.87
C LEU A 702 4.92 37.16 28.51
N SER A 703 4.92 38.48 28.76
CA SER A 703 3.70 39.32 28.76
C SER A 703 3.92 40.74 28.21
N GLY A 704 2.83 41.37 27.74
CA GLY A 704 2.81 42.70 27.08
C GLY A 704 3.27 42.67 25.60
N THR A 705 2.81 43.52 24.68
CA THR A 705 1.73 44.55 24.69
C THR A 705 1.26 44.75 23.22
N PRO A 706 0.10 45.37 22.92
CA PRO A 706 -0.58 45.20 21.62
C PRO A 706 -0.10 46.15 20.49
N ALA A 707 -0.13 45.64 19.25
CA ALA A 707 0.16 46.36 17.99
C ALA A 707 -0.79 45.84 16.85
N PRO A 708 -0.90 46.53 15.69
CA PRO A 708 -2.22 46.87 15.13
C PRO A 708 -2.90 45.85 14.19
N VAL A 709 -4.18 46.12 13.92
CA VAL A 709 -5.14 45.27 13.18
C VAL A 709 -4.68 44.94 11.75
N PRO A 710 -4.47 43.64 11.40
CA PRO A 710 -4.20 43.23 10.04
C PRO A 710 -5.48 43.19 9.18
N LYS A 711 -5.37 43.59 7.91
CA LYS A 711 -6.47 43.61 6.92
C LYS A 711 -7.11 42.23 6.77
N ARG A 712 -8.44 42.19 6.58
CA ARG A 712 -9.26 40.96 6.47
C ARG A 712 -8.76 40.02 5.36
N LYS A 713 -8.00 38.98 5.73
CA LYS A 713 -7.69 37.83 4.87
C LYS A 713 -8.99 37.06 4.51
N PRO A 714 -9.09 36.41 3.33
CA PRO A 714 -10.30 35.71 2.90
C PRO A 714 -10.67 34.57 3.86
N ILE A 715 -11.97 34.40 4.10
CA ILE A 715 -12.49 33.44 5.09
C ILE A 715 -12.73 32.08 4.42
N ILE A 716 -11.93 31.08 4.78
CA ILE A 716 -12.21 29.67 4.46
C ILE A 716 -13.43 29.23 5.28
N ARG A 717 -14.60 29.17 4.64
CA ARG A 717 -15.86 28.67 5.22
C ARG A 717 -16.36 27.44 4.46
N MET A 718 -16.38 26.31 5.15
CA MET A 718 -16.81 25.02 4.62
C MET A 718 -18.35 24.89 4.63
N ASN A 719 -19.03 25.51 3.66
CA ASN A 719 -20.47 25.30 3.46
C ASN A 719 -20.74 23.94 2.79
N PHE A 720 -21.32 23.01 3.55
CA PHE A 720 -21.80 21.70 3.08
C PHE A 720 -23.29 21.75 2.72
N THR A 721 -23.66 22.59 1.74
CA THR A 721 -25.05 22.75 1.30
C THR A 721 -25.42 21.78 0.18
N THR A 722 -26.22 20.76 0.48
CA THR A 722 -26.88 19.90 -0.52
C THR A 722 -28.36 20.25 -0.62
N LEU A 723 -28.75 21.03 -1.64
CA LEU A 723 -30.15 21.07 -2.09
C LEU A 723 -30.47 19.75 -2.83
N GLY A 724 -31.70 19.23 -2.75
CA GLY A 724 -32.82 19.71 -1.94
C GLY A 724 -33.88 18.63 -1.75
N LYS A 725 -34.77 18.83 -0.77
CA LYS A 725 -35.91 17.95 -0.49
C LYS A 725 -37.02 18.22 -1.50
N ALA A 726 -37.45 17.20 -2.24
CA ALA A 726 -38.77 17.21 -2.87
C ALA A 726 -39.78 16.74 -1.82
N THR A 727 -40.69 17.63 -1.41
CA THR A 727 -41.75 17.31 -0.44
C THR A 727 -43.07 17.17 -1.18
N GLU A 728 -43.39 15.95 -1.61
CA GLU A 728 -44.76 15.63 -2.00
C GLU A 728 -45.59 15.36 -0.75
N LYS A 729 -46.65 16.13 -0.58
CA LYS A 729 -47.75 15.78 0.32
C LYS A 729 -48.64 14.79 -0.42
N CYS A 730 -49.08 13.73 0.24
CA CYS A 730 -50.33 13.08 -0.13
C CYS A 730 -51.32 13.27 1.02
N SER A 731 -52.55 13.60 0.66
CA SER A 731 -53.75 13.42 1.49
C SER A 731 -54.48 12.17 1.01
#